data_AF-A0A7C2B4Z6-F1
#
_entry.id   AF-A0A7C2B4Z6-F1
#
_cell.length_a   1.000
_cell.length_b   1.000
_cell.length_c   1.000
_cell.angle_alpha   90.00
_cell.angle_beta   90.00
_cell.angle_gamma   90.00
#
_symmetry.space_group_name_H-M   'P 1'
#
loop_
_entity.id
_entity.type
_entity.pdbx_description
1 polymer ?
#
loop_
_entity_poly.entity_id
_entity_poly.type
_entity_poly.pdbx_seq_one_letter_code
_entity_poly.pdbx_strand_id
1 'polypeptide(L)'
;MSQTTISPSAILQQLFPPRLAGWVSAPATRDSPEKYLPAVWRRAFLALVISRLLALSPHPDPASLLLALHVCGASFDELARIAGLKPAQLATLLLDARARLTDQWVPPCSEGAELVARWRELERDRDARVRLALHAQRCTTCRAALAASQQADLRLLSSPSAGRPFSSSHRARIGCLGRVTVLLLTLTLVLVLWQVTLSRPEVVPATDLPAVRSGPFLWLGSAGPYSVLFDLAARTWLPSGTRLPADAGAFRLLSPNGQLIAAWTPDPPREPRWLDILQLNGAHLARWRWDGPTTRRFLAWLDAETILVRETPTRLAFEREAEYFERLERDSRLLTIDVSSGKETTLFQGLVIDAVPAPDGGGLALIRASTLFGPGATSQTIDLALVGAGRTVTVVAQVDGYIGGQGDRPLWFPDSSAVVLARRPPGELARLPTATELIMVHLDGRTTVLVPSQAGIALRPLAIAPDASRLLYLAAASGQHEQGTVWELVLATGERRMLLQLNRLSGSMAALWLGDDPVLVVVRTLGSPHTASPEIEFTEIYQLGKRSNELLASLPGRWGFDAAGRPLLSLLTRAPDTNREQLRPPRGQLAEGQLELAPGGYWLLAPTELGKLALWDTSSGIRLTEPWPLSDAAWHPAGTAFFAIGSDQQLRVVARSLDGLWQPESFVLRGLLPQHVLWVTIAPNGRLAGLSQGSNGELILWAAFPPEATILRSWRREEVAGPPCAAWRTADTLVLVTPLASGHVSLELLSIDNGGSLETTLLTRLRPFLGQGSKGCTLALNSIGQNLAIRIQRGDTDAVLLLHLNRPDKALLLASGPASAGLVWSPDGTVLAYGLGSTLTAVDGRGHELLRVPVGRLADLAWLGERTLWVLQAKSNTWNVVEVPVTPPE
;
A
#
# COMPACT_ATOMS: atom_id res chain seq x y z
N MET A 1 22.36 -32.07 9.67
CA MET A 1 23.75 -31.89 10.13
C MET A 1 23.76 -30.78 11.16
N SER A 2 24.11 -31.10 12.41
CA SER A 2 24.12 -30.14 13.51
C SER A 2 25.21 -29.09 13.26
N GLN A 3 24.81 -27.83 13.05
CA GLN A 3 25.74 -26.71 12.92
C GLN A 3 26.51 -26.57 14.24
N THR A 4 27.80 -26.92 14.25
CA THR A 4 28.73 -26.47 15.29
C THR A 4 28.80 -24.95 15.22
N THR A 5 28.05 -24.26 16.07
CA THR A 5 28.08 -22.80 16.23
C THR A 5 29.38 -22.41 16.93
N ILE A 6 30.42 -22.22 16.13
CA ILE A 6 31.67 -21.65 16.61
C ILE A 6 31.40 -20.20 16.99
N SER A 7 31.82 -19.79 18.19
CA SER A 7 31.64 -18.42 18.65
C SER A 7 32.31 -17.45 17.66
N PRO A 8 31.63 -16.39 17.18
CA PRO A 8 32.24 -15.36 16.34
C PRO A 8 33.51 -14.77 16.93
N SER A 9 33.59 -14.74 18.28
CA SER A 9 34.79 -14.32 19.00
C SER A 9 36.02 -15.21 18.70
N ALA A 10 35.84 -16.52 18.55
CA ALA A 10 36.92 -17.47 18.29
C ALA A 10 37.52 -17.30 16.89
N ILE A 11 36.68 -17.04 15.88
CA ILE A 11 37.12 -16.80 14.49
C ILE A 11 37.83 -15.45 14.39
N LEU A 12 37.29 -14.39 15.03
CA LEU A 12 37.92 -13.07 15.07
C LEU A 12 39.28 -13.10 15.80
N GLN A 13 39.44 -13.94 16.81
CA GLN A 13 40.71 -14.10 17.51
C GLN A 13 41.82 -14.73 16.65
N GLN A 14 41.47 -15.43 15.57
CA GLN A 14 42.46 -16.00 14.64
C GLN A 14 43.03 -14.96 13.66
N LEU A 15 42.28 -13.89 13.39
CA LEU A 15 42.66 -12.86 12.42
C LEU A 15 43.67 -11.84 12.98
N PHE A 16 43.66 -11.61 14.29
CA PHE A 16 44.46 -10.55 14.92
C PHE A 16 45.49 -11.11 15.93
N PRO A 17 46.59 -10.38 16.19
CA PRO A 17 47.52 -10.72 17.28
C PRO A 17 46.80 -10.83 18.65
N PRO A 18 47.25 -11.69 19.60
CA PRO A 18 46.49 -12.02 20.82
C PRO A 18 45.99 -10.83 21.64
N ARG A 19 46.78 -9.75 21.72
CA ARG A 19 46.42 -8.52 22.45
C ARG A 19 45.33 -7.69 21.75
N LEU A 20 45.31 -7.68 20.42
CA LEU A 20 44.29 -6.98 19.61
C LEU A 20 43.05 -7.86 19.42
N ALA A 21 43.23 -9.17 19.33
CA ALA A 21 42.20 -10.17 19.19
C ALA A 21 41.12 -10.06 20.27
N GLY A 22 41.51 -9.99 21.55
CA GLY A 22 40.55 -9.82 22.65
C GLY A 22 39.79 -8.50 22.61
N TRP A 23 40.43 -7.42 22.15
CA TRP A 23 39.79 -6.11 22.02
C TRP A 23 38.77 -6.05 20.88
N VAL A 24 39.12 -6.61 19.72
CA VAL A 24 38.23 -6.71 18.55
C VAL A 24 37.06 -7.65 18.84
N SER A 25 37.30 -8.79 19.48
CA SER A 25 36.27 -9.81 19.72
C SER A 25 35.34 -9.53 20.90
N ALA A 26 35.70 -8.61 21.81
CA ALA A 26 34.94 -8.35 23.04
C ALA A 26 33.43 -8.05 22.82
N PRO A 27 33.01 -7.25 21.82
CA PRO A 27 31.59 -6.98 21.57
C PRO A 27 30.83 -8.24 21.08
N ALA A 28 31.51 -9.22 20.49
CA ALA A 28 30.91 -10.43 19.93
C ALA A 28 30.64 -11.54 20.96
N THR A 29 30.81 -11.27 22.25
CA THR A 29 30.69 -12.28 23.33
C THR A 29 29.29 -12.40 23.94
N ARG A 30 28.36 -11.46 23.68
CA ARG A 30 27.04 -11.40 24.36
C ARG A 30 25.83 -10.98 23.51
N ASP A 31 26.02 -10.62 22.24
CA ASP A 31 24.98 -9.99 21.41
C ASP A 31 24.79 -10.68 20.05
N SER A 32 23.67 -10.43 19.36
CA SER A 32 23.42 -10.89 17.98
C SER A 32 24.29 -10.13 16.96
N PRO A 33 24.62 -10.72 15.78
CA PRO A 33 25.44 -10.08 14.74
C PRO A 33 25.06 -8.64 14.45
N GLU A 34 23.77 -8.39 14.25
CA GLU A 34 23.20 -7.07 13.94
C GLU A 34 23.54 -5.99 14.98
N LYS A 35 23.66 -6.36 16.27
CA LYS A 35 23.93 -5.42 17.37
C LYS A 35 25.42 -5.13 17.55
N TYR A 36 26.29 -6.11 17.33
CA TYR A 36 27.73 -5.95 17.55
C TYR A 36 28.53 -5.58 16.30
N LEU A 37 27.99 -5.80 15.09
CA LEU A 37 28.73 -5.67 13.82
C LEU A 37 29.38 -4.28 13.63
N PRO A 38 28.71 -3.14 13.93
CA PRO A 38 29.34 -1.83 13.79
C PRO A 38 30.52 -1.63 14.75
N ALA A 39 30.40 -2.16 15.98
CA ALA A 39 31.45 -2.08 16.99
C ALA A 39 32.65 -2.97 16.64
N VAL A 40 32.39 -4.21 16.19
CA VAL A 40 33.43 -5.14 15.73
C VAL A 40 34.14 -4.60 14.49
N TRP A 41 33.40 -4.08 13.50
CA TRP A 41 33.99 -3.51 12.29
C TRP A 41 34.93 -2.34 12.59
N ARG A 42 34.50 -1.37 13.42
CA ARG A 42 35.33 -0.22 13.80
C ARG A 42 36.61 -0.65 14.50
N ARG A 43 36.52 -1.60 15.45
CA ARG A 43 37.68 -2.11 16.17
C ARG A 43 38.60 -2.92 15.25
N ALA A 44 38.04 -3.76 14.39
CA ALA A 44 38.79 -4.58 13.45
C ALA A 44 39.51 -3.72 12.40
N PHE A 45 38.87 -2.67 11.89
CA PHE A 45 39.49 -1.71 10.97
C PHE A 45 40.65 -0.96 11.63
N LEU A 46 40.48 -0.50 12.87
CA LEU A 46 41.58 0.13 13.60
C LEU A 46 42.72 -0.88 13.88
N ALA A 47 42.38 -2.13 14.24
CA ALA A 47 43.36 -3.18 14.46
C ALA A 47 44.09 -3.59 13.17
N LEU A 48 43.44 -3.55 12.01
CA LEU A 48 44.03 -3.74 10.67
C LEU A 48 45.10 -2.66 10.41
N VAL A 49 44.76 -1.39 10.67
CA VAL A 49 45.68 -0.25 10.52
C VAL A 49 46.86 -0.40 11.48
N ILE A 50 46.61 -0.65 12.76
CA ILE A 50 47.66 -0.87 13.77
C ILE A 50 48.59 -2.04 13.39
N SER A 51 48.02 -3.16 12.94
CA SER A 51 48.79 -4.36 12.58
C SER A 51 49.68 -4.12 11.36
N ARG A 52 49.19 -3.37 10.36
CA ARG A 52 49.99 -2.96 9.19
C ARG A 52 51.11 -2.00 9.57
N LEU A 53 50.84 -1.02 10.43
CA LEU A 53 51.82 0.00 10.82
C LEU A 53 52.92 -0.54 11.75
N LEU A 54 52.58 -1.50 12.61
CA LEU A 54 53.52 -2.10 13.57
C LEU A 54 54.21 -3.36 13.04
N ALA A 55 53.98 -3.75 11.78
CA ALA A 55 54.49 -4.99 11.19
C ALA A 55 54.14 -6.25 12.06
N LEU A 56 52.97 -6.25 12.72
CA LEU A 56 52.56 -7.33 13.61
C LEU A 56 52.07 -8.53 12.80
N SER A 57 52.57 -9.72 13.12
CA SER A 57 52.08 -10.97 12.53
C SER A 57 51.04 -11.63 13.44
N PRO A 58 49.84 -11.98 12.93
CA PRO A 58 49.43 -11.99 11.51
C PRO A 58 49.04 -10.60 10.97
N HIS A 59 49.11 -10.45 9.65
CA HIS A 59 48.64 -9.28 8.89
C HIS A 59 47.25 -9.56 8.30
N PRO A 60 46.15 -9.29 9.04
CA PRO A 60 44.83 -9.46 8.48
C PRO A 60 44.63 -8.50 7.30
N ASP A 61 43.84 -8.91 6.32
CA ASP A 61 43.40 -8.07 5.22
C ASP A 61 41.86 -7.86 5.28
N PRO A 62 41.35 -6.79 4.65
CA PRO A 62 39.92 -6.47 4.72
C PRO A 62 39.02 -7.57 4.16
N ALA A 63 39.48 -8.30 3.13
CA ALA A 63 38.71 -9.38 2.51
C ALA A 63 38.53 -10.57 3.45
N SER A 64 39.57 -10.98 4.19
CA SER A 64 39.46 -12.07 5.18
C SER A 64 38.61 -11.69 6.38
N LEU A 65 38.61 -10.41 6.79
CA LEU A 65 37.71 -9.91 7.82
C LEU A 65 36.24 -9.97 7.38
N LEU A 66 35.93 -9.50 6.17
CA LEU A 66 34.58 -9.55 5.61
C LEU A 66 34.08 -10.99 5.46
N LEU A 67 34.95 -11.90 4.99
CA LEU A 67 34.62 -13.32 4.89
C LEU A 67 34.35 -13.94 6.27
N ALA A 68 35.19 -13.63 7.27
CA ALA A 68 35.00 -14.14 8.63
C ALA A 68 33.67 -13.68 9.24
N LEU A 69 33.31 -12.39 9.07
CA LEU A 69 32.04 -11.86 9.55
C LEU A 69 30.84 -12.49 8.81
N HIS A 70 30.94 -12.67 7.50
CA HIS A 70 29.90 -13.33 6.70
C HIS A 70 29.68 -14.79 7.12
N VAL A 71 30.77 -15.55 7.33
CA VAL A 71 30.73 -16.93 7.81
C VAL A 71 30.16 -17.03 9.24
N CYS A 72 30.35 -16.00 10.07
CA CYS A 72 29.75 -15.88 11.40
C CYS A 72 28.26 -15.48 11.39
N GLY A 73 27.67 -15.27 10.20
CA GLY A 73 26.24 -15.04 10.03
C GLY A 73 25.82 -13.58 9.86
N ALA A 74 26.76 -12.66 9.61
CA ALA A 74 26.43 -11.30 9.17
C ALA A 74 25.86 -11.33 7.74
N SER A 75 24.78 -10.59 7.51
CA SER A 75 24.13 -10.52 6.19
C SER A 75 25.03 -9.81 5.18
N PHE A 76 24.91 -10.20 3.91
CA PHE A 76 25.69 -9.63 2.83
C PHE A 76 25.42 -8.11 2.70
N ASP A 77 24.17 -7.69 2.85
CA ASP A 77 23.77 -6.27 2.75
C ASP A 77 24.28 -5.41 3.91
N GLU A 78 24.31 -5.95 5.14
CA GLU A 78 24.90 -5.24 6.28
C GLU A 78 26.41 -5.07 6.13
N LEU A 79 27.10 -6.09 5.64
CA LEU A 79 28.53 -6.02 5.37
C LEU A 79 28.83 -4.99 4.27
N ALA A 80 28.03 -4.96 3.20
CA ALA A 80 28.17 -3.97 2.13
C ALA A 80 27.99 -2.55 2.68
N ARG A 81 26.96 -2.33 3.51
CA ARG A 81 26.64 -1.04 4.14
C ARG A 81 27.74 -0.58 5.09
N ILE A 82 28.21 -1.45 5.97
CA ILE A 82 29.23 -1.13 6.99
C ILE A 82 30.61 -0.92 6.35
N ALA A 83 30.92 -1.63 5.27
CA ALA A 83 32.16 -1.47 4.53
C ALA A 83 32.13 -0.31 3.52
N GLY A 84 30.95 0.25 3.22
CA GLY A 84 30.79 1.28 2.19
C GLY A 84 31.06 0.76 0.77
N LEU A 85 30.72 -0.51 0.49
CA LEU A 85 31.00 -1.20 -0.76
C LEU A 85 29.73 -1.46 -1.56
N LYS A 86 29.82 -1.42 -2.90
CA LYS A 86 28.73 -1.90 -3.76
C LYS A 86 28.62 -3.44 -3.66
N PRO A 87 27.43 -4.04 -3.83
CA PRO A 87 27.23 -5.49 -3.77
C PRO A 87 28.21 -6.30 -4.64
N ALA A 88 28.45 -5.85 -5.88
CA ALA A 88 29.42 -6.49 -6.78
C ALA A 88 30.87 -6.44 -6.26
N GLN A 89 31.26 -5.36 -5.57
CA GLN A 89 32.59 -5.24 -4.98
C GLN A 89 32.75 -6.16 -3.76
N LEU A 90 31.71 -6.25 -2.92
CA LEU A 90 31.69 -7.19 -1.80
C LEU A 90 31.73 -8.64 -2.29
N ALA A 91 30.95 -8.97 -3.33
CA ALA A 91 30.97 -10.30 -3.93
C ALA A 91 32.37 -10.69 -4.40
N THR A 92 33.05 -9.77 -5.09
CA THR A 92 34.43 -9.97 -5.55
C THR A 92 35.38 -10.23 -4.38
N LEU A 93 35.32 -9.40 -3.32
CA LEU A 93 36.19 -9.56 -2.15
C LEU A 93 35.94 -10.87 -1.38
N LEU A 94 34.68 -11.30 -1.25
CA LEU A 94 34.35 -12.57 -0.59
C LEU A 94 34.83 -13.78 -1.41
N LEU A 95 34.68 -13.73 -2.74
CA LEU A 95 35.19 -14.75 -3.64
C LEU A 95 36.72 -14.81 -3.63
N ASP A 96 37.40 -13.67 -3.67
CA ASP A 96 38.87 -13.58 -3.57
C ASP A 96 39.38 -14.13 -2.24
N ALA A 97 38.69 -13.85 -1.12
CA ALA A 97 39.06 -14.37 0.18
C ALA A 97 38.91 -15.90 0.23
N ARG A 98 37.84 -16.45 -0.37
CA ARG A 98 37.63 -17.91 -0.46
C ARG A 98 38.65 -18.59 -1.37
N ALA A 99 39.01 -17.94 -2.48
CA ALA A 99 40.04 -18.42 -3.40
C ALA A 99 41.39 -18.65 -2.68
N ARG A 100 41.73 -17.82 -1.70
CA ARG A 100 42.98 -17.97 -0.91
C ARG A 100 42.94 -19.12 0.10
N LEU A 101 41.76 -19.68 0.39
CA LEU A 101 41.56 -20.75 1.36
C LEU A 101 41.44 -22.14 0.70
N THR A 102 41.45 -22.21 -0.63
CA THR A 102 41.30 -23.45 -1.39
C THR A 102 42.22 -23.51 -2.61
N ASP A 103 42.89 -24.64 -2.80
CA ASP A 103 43.77 -24.89 -3.96
C ASP A 103 42.97 -25.26 -5.23
N GLN A 104 41.64 -25.40 -5.13
CA GLN A 104 40.74 -25.84 -6.20
C GLN A 104 39.81 -24.70 -6.67
N TRP A 105 40.31 -23.47 -6.72
CA TRP A 105 39.48 -22.31 -7.07
C TRP A 105 39.18 -22.23 -8.56
N VAL A 106 37.89 -22.09 -8.89
CA VAL A 106 37.40 -21.76 -10.24
C VAL A 106 36.52 -20.50 -10.12
N PRO A 107 36.78 -19.42 -10.87
CA PRO A 107 35.97 -18.21 -10.79
C PRO A 107 34.55 -18.48 -11.36
N PRO A 108 33.48 -18.00 -10.70
CA PRO A 108 32.12 -18.11 -11.24
C PRO A 108 31.93 -17.21 -12.47
N CYS A 109 30.88 -17.45 -13.27
CA CYS A 109 30.51 -16.53 -14.34
C CYS A 109 29.98 -15.20 -13.76
N SER A 110 29.95 -14.15 -14.59
CA SER A 110 29.51 -12.80 -14.16
C SER A 110 28.09 -12.79 -13.58
N GLU A 111 27.16 -13.56 -14.16
CA GLU A 111 25.77 -13.65 -13.68
C GLU A 111 25.63 -14.43 -12.37
N GLY A 112 26.50 -15.42 -12.12
CA GLY A 112 26.45 -16.28 -10.94
C GLY A 112 27.35 -15.81 -9.79
N ALA A 113 28.24 -14.84 -10.02
CA ALA A 113 29.27 -14.43 -9.05
C ALA A 113 28.67 -13.96 -7.71
N GLU A 114 27.65 -13.10 -7.75
CA GLU A 114 27.01 -12.62 -6.52
C GLU A 114 26.26 -13.74 -5.79
N LEU A 115 25.53 -14.60 -6.53
CA LEU A 115 24.80 -15.73 -5.95
C LEU A 115 25.74 -16.73 -5.27
N VAL A 116 26.89 -17.02 -5.89
CA VAL A 116 27.94 -17.87 -5.30
C VAL A 116 28.59 -17.16 -4.10
N ALA A 117 28.82 -15.84 -4.17
CA ALA A 117 29.42 -15.09 -3.06
C ALA A 117 28.55 -15.09 -1.78
N ARG A 118 27.22 -15.07 -1.92
CA ARG A 118 26.28 -15.04 -0.79
C ARG A 118 25.62 -16.40 -0.49
N TRP A 119 26.16 -17.50 -1.01
CA TRP A 119 25.52 -18.83 -0.99
C TRP A 119 25.03 -19.28 0.41
N ARG A 120 25.75 -18.91 1.47
CA ARG A 120 25.46 -19.28 2.86
C ARG A 120 24.24 -18.56 3.42
N GLU A 121 24.01 -17.32 2.98
CA GLU A 121 22.81 -16.56 3.33
C GLU A 121 21.58 -17.10 2.58
N LEU A 122 21.78 -17.58 1.35
CA LEU A 122 20.71 -18.21 0.57
C LEU A 122 20.19 -19.50 1.21
N GLU A 123 20.85 -20.09 2.21
CA GLU A 123 20.26 -21.19 2.98
C GLU A 123 18.98 -20.78 3.73
N ARG A 124 18.79 -19.47 4.01
CA ARG A 124 17.61 -18.90 4.67
C ARG A 124 16.55 -18.38 3.69
N ASP A 125 16.89 -18.20 2.41
CA ASP A 125 16.00 -17.73 1.34
C ASP A 125 15.76 -18.86 0.31
N ARG A 126 14.57 -19.47 0.34
CA ARG A 126 14.20 -20.62 -0.49
C ARG A 126 14.30 -20.29 -1.99
N ASP A 127 13.89 -19.11 -2.42
CA ASP A 127 13.80 -18.76 -3.84
C ASP A 127 15.17 -18.41 -4.41
N ALA A 128 16.01 -17.72 -3.64
CA ALA A 128 17.39 -17.47 -4.04
C ALA A 128 18.24 -18.75 -4.04
N ARG A 129 17.97 -19.70 -3.12
CA ARG A 129 18.59 -21.03 -3.14
C ARG A 129 18.23 -21.82 -4.40
N VAL A 130 16.96 -21.81 -4.79
CA VAL A 130 16.48 -22.45 -6.03
C VAL A 130 17.14 -21.80 -7.25
N ARG A 131 17.25 -20.46 -7.30
CA ARG A 131 17.94 -19.75 -8.38
C ARG A 131 19.42 -20.13 -8.49
N LEU A 132 20.16 -20.16 -7.38
CA LEU A 132 21.56 -20.62 -7.36
C LEU A 132 21.67 -22.09 -7.80
N ALA A 133 20.77 -22.96 -7.33
CA ALA A 133 20.76 -24.38 -7.71
C ALA A 133 20.49 -24.59 -9.21
N LEU A 134 19.47 -23.91 -9.77
CA LEU A 134 19.15 -23.97 -11.20
C LEU A 134 20.30 -23.42 -12.06
N HIS A 135 20.95 -22.33 -11.62
CA HIS A 135 22.09 -21.77 -12.33
C HIS A 135 23.31 -22.70 -12.27
N ALA A 136 23.66 -23.25 -11.10
CA ALA A 136 24.77 -24.19 -10.91
C ALA A 136 24.55 -25.54 -11.62
N GLN A 137 23.29 -25.93 -11.88
CA GLN A 137 23.00 -27.09 -12.73
C GLN A 137 23.42 -26.85 -14.19
N ARG A 138 23.25 -25.62 -14.70
CA ARG A 138 23.53 -25.27 -16.10
C ARG A 138 24.95 -24.74 -16.34
N CYS A 139 25.59 -24.17 -15.32
CA CYS A 139 26.92 -23.55 -15.42
C CYS A 139 27.98 -24.33 -14.62
N THR A 140 28.92 -24.99 -15.31
CA THR A 140 29.97 -25.82 -14.68
C THR A 140 30.96 -25.02 -13.84
N THR A 141 31.29 -23.79 -14.24
CA THR A 141 32.17 -22.89 -13.48
C THR A 141 31.52 -22.42 -12.18
N CYS A 142 30.24 -22.03 -12.20
CA CYS A 142 29.49 -21.69 -10.98
C CYS A 142 29.30 -22.89 -10.06
N ARG A 143 29.14 -24.11 -10.60
CA ARG A 143 29.09 -25.34 -9.81
C ARG A 143 30.40 -25.61 -9.06
N ALA A 144 31.53 -25.51 -9.76
CA ALA A 144 32.85 -25.68 -9.17
C ALA A 144 33.16 -24.57 -8.15
N ALA A 145 32.82 -23.31 -8.47
CA ALA A 145 32.98 -22.16 -7.58
C ALA A 145 32.16 -22.30 -6.28
N LEU A 146 30.93 -22.82 -6.38
CA LEU A 146 30.07 -23.08 -5.22
C LEU A 146 30.66 -24.18 -4.32
N ALA A 147 31.11 -25.30 -4.90
CA ALA A 147 31.75 -26.37 -4.14
C ALA A 147 33.04 -25.91 -3.46
N ALA A 148 33.88 -25.14 -4.18
CA ALA A 148 35.09 -24.55 -3.64
C ALA A 148 34.79 -23.54 -2.51
N SER A 149 33.72 -22.75 -2.65
CA SER A 149 33.27 -21.80 -1.62
C SER A 149 32.76 -22.51 -0.36
N GLN A 150 32.01 -23.60 -0.51
CA GLN A 150 31.57 -24.43 0.61
C GLN A 150 32.76 -25.06 1.34
N GLN A 151 33.75 -25.56 0.61
CA GLN A 151 34.95 -26.15 1.19
C GLN A 151 35.81 -25.09 1.92
N ALA A 152 35.98 -23.90 1.34
CA ALA A 152 36.70 -22.79 1.97
C ALA A 152 36.04 -22.34 3.29
N ASP A 153 34.72 -22.19 3.27
CA ASP A 153 33.95 -21.82 4.46
C ASP A 153 34.00 -22.91 5.54
N LEU A 154 33.98 -24.20 5.16
CA LEU A 154 34.14 -25.32 6.09
C LEU A 154 35.55 -25.40 6.68
N ARG A 155 36.60 -25.10 5.90
CA ARG A 155 37.99 -25.02 6.40
C ARG A 155 38.15 -23.90 7.44
N LEU A 156 37.54 -22.74 7.19
CA LEU A 156 37.55 -21.60 8.10
C LEU A 156 36.87 -21.93 9.44
N LEU A 157 35.81 -22.74 9.41
CA LEU A 157 35.13 -23.21 10.63
C LEU A 157 35.90 -24.34 11.32
N SER A 158 36.44 -25.31 10.59
CA SER A 158 36.97 -26.56 11.18
C SER A 158 38.38 -26.47 11.78
N SER A 159 39.09 -25.34 11.63
CA SER A 159 40.47 -25.17 12.16
C SER A 159 40.57 -24.17 13.32
N PRO A 160 40.34 -24.58 14.59
CA PRO A 160 40.74 -23.77 15.75
C PRO A 160 42.25 -23.84 16.05
N SER A 161 42.98 -24.85 15.52
CA SER A 161 44.30 -25.23 16.05
C SER A 161 45.39 -25.55 15.01
N ALA A 162 45.12 -25.47 13.71
CA ALA A 162 46.10 -25.74 12.66
C ALA A 162 46.43 -24.44 11.90
N GLY A 163 47.70 -23.98 12.01
CA GLY A 163 48.36 -22.95 11.18
C GLY A 163 47.51 -21.77 10.70
N ARG A 164 47.73 -20.57 11.26
CA ARG A 164 47.10 -19.29 10.87
C ARG A 164 46.98 -19.18 9.32
N PRO A 165 45.77 -19.29 8.73
CA PRO A 165 45.60 -19.37 7.28
C PRO A 165 45.89 -18.04 6.55
N PHE A 166 46.06 -16.95 7.29
CA PHE A 166 46.29 -15.60 6.77
C PHE A 166 47.71 -15.13 7.11
N SER A 167 48.71 -15.72 6.48
CA SER A 167 50.12 -15.34 6.63
C SER A 167 50.66 -14.86 5.27
N SER A 168 50.72 -13.55 5.05
CA SER A 168 51.53 -12.96 3.99
C SER A 168 52.93 -12.63 4.54
N SER A 169 53.96 -13.16 3.90
CA SER A 169 55.36 -13.01 4.28
C SER A 169 55.98 -11.73 3.70
N HIS A 170 55.59 -10.56 4.21
CA HIS A 170 56.32 -9.32 3.92
C HIS A 170 56.86 -8.68 5.21
N ARG A 171 58.13 -8.97 5.53
CA ARG A 171 58.90 -8.24 6.56
C ARG A 171 59.36 -6.91 5.98
N ALA A 172 58.63 -5.83 6.22
CA ALA A 172 59.17 -4.48 6.10
C ALA A 172 59.75 -4.05 7.45
N ARG A 173 61.08 -3.99 7.56
CA ARG A 173 61.76 -3.39 8.73
C ARG A 173 61.61 -1.87 8.66
N ILE A 174 60.67 -1.31 9.42
CA ILE A 174 60.57 0.13 9.65
C ILE A 174 61.40 0.47 10.89
N GLY A 175 62.45 1.28 10.72
CA GLY A 175 63.35 1.73 11.77
C GLY A 175 62.67 2.61 12.83
N CYS A 176 63.31 2.74 14.00
CA CYS A 176 62.74 3.33 15.22
C CYS A 176 62.23 4.78 15.06
N LEU A 177 62.78 5.54 14.10
CA LEU A 177 62.32 6.89 13.76
C LEU A 177 61.00 6.90 12.96
N GLY A 178 60.79 5.93 12.07
CA GLY A 178 59.52 5.78 11.33
C GLY A 178 58.36 5.36 12.25
N ARG A 179 58.65 4.71 13.38
CA ARG A 179 57.63 4.38 14.39
C ARG A 179 57.09 5.61 15.08
N VAL A 180 57.89 6.64 15.34
CA VAL A 180 57.46 7.86 16.05
C VAL A 180 56.62 8.76 15.13
N THR A 181 57.03 8.94 13.88
CA THR A 181 56.25 9.71 12.90
C THR A 181 54.94 9.03 12.55
N VAL A 182 54.93 7.70 12.41
CA VAL A 182 53.69 6.95 12.20
C VAL A 182 52.80 6.99 13.44
N LEU A 183 53.36 6.89 14.65
CA LEU A 183 52.59 6.99 15.90
C LEU A 183 51.97 8.38 16.06
N LEU A 184 52.72 9.45 15.76
CA LEU A 184 52.22 10.82 15.76
C LEU A 184 51.15 11.04 14.70
N LEU A 185 51.37 10.55 13.47
CA LEU A 185 50.36 10.62 12.39
C LEU A 185 49.10 9.83 12.75
N THR A 186 49.22 8.66 13.38
CA THR A 186 48.06 7.92 13.91
C THR A 186 47.44 8.60 15.12
N LEU A 187 48.19 9.28 15.97
CA LEU A 187 47.64 10.00 17.11
C LEU A 187 46.85 11.22 16.61
N THR A 188 47.37 11.95 15.61
CA THR A 188 46.62 13.02 14.92
C THR A 188 45.46 12.47 14.11
N LEU A 189 45.59 11.31 13.44
CA LEU A 189 44.47 10.70 12.72
C LEU A 189 43.40 10.21 13.69
N VAL A 190 43.78 9.65 14.85
CA VAL A 190 42.87 9.26 15.94
C VAL A 190 42.25 10.49 16.58
N LEU A 191 42.98 11.59 16.81
CA LEU A 191 42.43 12.85 17.31
C LEU A 191 41.50 13.53 16.30
N VAL A 192 41.80 13.47 15.01
CA VAL A 192 40.93 13.96 13.93
C VAL A 192 39.71 13.06 13.79
N LEU A 193 39.85 11.73 13.83
CA LEU A 193 38.73 10.78 13.88
C LEU A 193 37.92 10.93 15.18
N TRP A 194 38.56 11.28 16.30
CA TRP A 194 37.90 11.47 17.59
C TRP A 194 37.12 12.79 17.63
N GLN A 195 37.66 13.86 17.03
CA GLN A 195 36.92 15.09 16.76
C GLN A 195 35.78 14.88 15.75
N VAL A 196 35.97 14.08 14.71
CA VAL A 196 34.91 13.65 13.77
C VAL A 196 33.89 12.70 14.43
N THR A 197 34.20 12.07 15.57
CA THR A 197 33.19 11.31 16.36
C THR A 197 32.41 12.14 17.37
N LEU A 198 32.90 13.34 17.73
CA LEU A 198 32.15 14.32 18.54
C LEU A 198 31.32 15.26 17.65
N SER A 199 31.88 15.67 16.51
CA SER A 199 31.15 16.27 15.41
C SER A 199 30.52 15.15 14.59
N ARG A 200 29.35 14.63 15.02
CA ARG A 200 28.54 13.74 14.16
C ARG A 200 28.48 14.40 12.78
N PRO A 201 29.01 13.78 11.71
CA PRO A 201 28.39 14.02 10.43
C PRO A 201 26.96 13.54 10.65
N GLU A 202 26.00 14.44 10.50
CA GLU A 202 24.70 14.02 10.04
C GLU A 202 24.99 13.07 8.89
N VAL A 203 24.76 11.77 9.12
CA VAL A 203 24.42 10.90 8.03
C VAL A 203 23.13 11.53 7.53
N VAL A 204 23.26 12.48 6.60
CA VAL A 204 22.22 12.72 5.61
C VAL A 204 21.97 11.31 5.11
N PRO A 205 20.80 10.70 5.42
CA PRO A 205 20.49 9.43 4.81
C PRO A 205 20.72 9.68 3.33
N ALA A 206 21.65 8.95 2.72
CA ALA A 206 21.70 8.85 1.27
C ALA A 206 20.24 8.66 0.89
N THR A 207 19.69 9.59 0.10
CA THR A 207 18.28 9.64 -0.24
C THR A 207 17.91 8.22 -0.64
N ASP A 208 17.32 7.48 0.30
CA ASP A 208 17.02 6.09 0.08
C ASP A 208 15.95 6.22 -1.00
N LEU A 209 16.30 5.81 -2.23
CA LEU A 209 15.30 5.60 -3.26
C LEU A 209 14.18 4.85 -2.55
N PRO A 210 12.94 5.39 -2.54
CA PRO A 210 11.91 4.93 -1.63
C PRO A 210 11.84 3.41 -1.71
N ALA A 211 12.16 2.75 -0.60
CA ALA A 211 12.27 1.30 -0.58
C ALA A 211 10.98 0.73 -1.16
N VAL A 212 11.08 0.00 -2.27
CA VAL A 212 9.93 -0.61 -2.94
C VAL A 212 9.22 -1.45 -1.90
N ARG A 213 8.02 -1.02 -1.50
CA ARG A 213 7.24 -1.75 -0.50
C ARG A 213 6.86 -3.10 -1.10
N SER A 214 7.32 -4.16 -0.47
CA SER A 214 7.01 -5.55 -0.83
C SER A 214 5.97 -6.10 0.13
N GLY A 215 4.95 -6.75 -0.41
CA GLY A 215 3.86 -7.30 0.39
C GLY A 215 2.65 -7.60 -0.49
N PRO A 216 1.62 -8.28 0.03
CA PRO A 216 0.37 -8.40 -0.67
C PRO A 216 -0.37 -7.05 -0.61
N PHE A 217 -0.46 -6.38 -1.75
CA PHE A 217 -1.27 -5.18 -1.92
C PHE A 217 -2.53 -5.52 -2.70
N LEU A 218 -3.66 -5.00 -2.26
CA LEU A 218 -4.88 -5.02 -3.05
C LEU A 218 -4.94 -3.75 -3.88
N TRP A 219 -4.87 -3.88 -5.20
CA TRP A 219 -5.13 -2.79 -6.13
C TRP A 219 -6.61 -2.78 -6.48
N LEU A 220 -7.24 -1.61 -6.36
CA LEU A 220 -8.65 -1.38 -6.65
C LEU A 220 -8.79 -0.25 -7.65
N GLY A 221 -9.22 -0.56 -8.87
CA GLY A 221 -9.59 0.44 -9.89
C GLY A 221 -11.00 0.98 -9.69
N SER A 222 -11.32 2.11 -10.31
CA SER A 222 -12.70 2.58 -10.46
C SER A 222 -13.05 2.79 -11.93
N ALA A 223 -14.31 3.12 -12.22
CA ALA A 223 -14.76 3.39 -13.59
C ALA A 223 -14.10 4.63 -14.23
N GLY A 224 -13.64 5.59 -13.43
CA GLY A 224 -12.93 6.81 -13.85
C GLY A 224 -11.43 6.74 -13.53
N PRO A 225 -10.55 7.64 -14.04
CA PRO A 225 -9.05 7.53 -14.24
C PRO A 225 -8.15 7.23 -13.03
N TYR A 226 -8.72 6.72 -11.95
CA TYR A 226 -8.12 6.57 -10.66
C TYR A 226 -8.10 5.10 -10.22
N SER A 227 -7.23 4.85 -9.25
CA SER A 227 -7.17 3.61 -8.50
C SER A 227 -6.74 3.93 -7.08
N VAL A 228 -6.90 2.97 -6.19
CA VAL A 228 -6.38 3.02 -4.82
C VAL A 228 -5.69 1.69 -4.52
N LEU A 229 -4.82 1.73 -3.53
CA LEU A 229 -4.06 0.57 -3.08
C LEU A 229 -4.32 0.36 -1.59
N PHE A 230 -4.40 -0.89 -1.18
CA PHE A 230 -4.47 -1.26 0.23
C PHE A 230 -3.37 -2.25 0.57
N ASP A 231 -2.52 -1.90 1.53
CA ASP A 231 -1.52 -2.80 2.09
C ASP A 231 -2.21 -3.74 3.10
N LEU A 232 -2.36 -5.01 2.72
CA LEU A 232 -3.05 -6.00 3.54
C LEU A 232 -2.27 -6.32 4.83
N ALA A 233 -0.94 -6.21 4.81
CA ALA A 233 -0.10 -6.53 5.97
C ALA A 233 -0.09 -5.39 6.98
N ALA A 234 0.08 -4.15 6.50
CA ALA A 234 0.11 -2.98 7.37
C ALA A 234 -1.29 -2.41 7.68
N ARG A 235 -2.34 -2.90 6.99
CA ARG A 235 -3.73 -2.41 7.06
C ARG A 235 -3.82 -0.91 6.80
N THR A 236 -3.20 -0.47 5.71
CA THR A 236 -3.18 0.95 5.33
C THR A 236 -3.62 1.13 3.91
N TRP A 237 -4.49 2.11 3.68
CA TRP A 237 -4.67 2.67 2.35
C TRP A 237 -3.41 3.41 1.93
N LEU A 238 -3.12 3.33 0.64
CA LEU A 238 -2.03 4.03 -0.03
C LEU A 238 -2.63 4.78 -1.23
N PRO A 239 -2.24 6.05 -1.44
CA PRO A 239 -2.61 6.76 -2.65
C PRO A 239 -1.97 6.06 -3.86
N SER A 240 -2.76 5.83 -4.91
CA SER A 240 -2.21 5.31 -6.17
C SER A 240 -1.65 6.44 -7.02
N GLY A 241 -0.46 6.25 -7.56
CA GLY A 241 0.17 7.19 -8.50
C GLY A 241 -0.32 7.05 -9.94
N THR A 242 -1.12 6.02 -10.22
CA THR A 242 -1.59 5.68 -11.55
C THR A 242 -2.67 6.66 -12.01
N ARG A 243 -2.28 7.74 -12.70
CA ARG A 243 -3.20 8.57 -13.47
C ARG A 243 -3.42 7.91 -14.83
N LEU A 244 -4.59 7.32 -15.02
CA LEU A 244 -5.00 6.81 -16.32
C LEU A 244 -5.49 7.98 -17.19
N PRO A 245 -5.48 7.86 -18.53
CA PRO A 245 -5.99 8.93 -19.40
C PRO A 245 -7.39 9.39 -18.99
N ALA A 246 -7.63 10.71 -18.95
CA ALA A 246 -8.83 11.30 -18.37
C ALA A 246 -10.14 10.77 -18.99
N ASP A 247 -10.09 10.46 -20.28
CA ASP A 247 -11.23 9.96 -21.03
C ASP A 247 -11.36 8.43 -20.97
N ALA A 248 -10.38 7.70 -20.43
CA ALA A 248 -10.38 6.24 -20.45
C ALA A 248 -11.68 5.69 -19.87
N GLY A 249 -12.53 5.13 -20.75
CA GLY A 249 -13.85 4.62 -20.43
C GLY A 249 -13.79 3.49 -19.42
N ALA A 250 -14.96 3.00 -19.00
CA ALA A 250 -15.16 1.99 -17.96
C ALA A 250 -14.47 0.62 -18.20
N PHE A 251 -13.59 0.48 -19.17
CA PHE A 251 -12.90 -0.76 -19.54
C PHE A 251 -11.42 -0.65 -19.21
N ARG A 252 -11.10 -0.91 -17.94
CA ARG A 252 -9.73 -1.14 -17.50
C ARG A 252 -9.63 -2.56 -17.04
N LEU A 253 -8.75 -3.37 -17.60
CA LEU A 253 -8.49 -4.68 -17.01
C LEU A 253 -6.99 -4.86 -16.81
N LEU A 254 -6.65 -5.36 -15.63
CA LEU A 254 -5.30 -5.75 -15.32
C LEU A 254 -5.00 -7.10 -15.98
N SER A 255 -3.79 -7.25 -16.51
CA SER A 255 -3.31 -8.52 -17.03
C SER A 255 -3.27 -9.58 -15.92
N PRO A 256 -3.35 -10.89 -16.24
CA PRO A 256 -3.37 -11.96 -15.25
C PRO A 256 -2.17 -11.95 -14.28
N ASN A 257 -1.01 -11.48 -14.74
CA ASN A 257 0.21 -11.34 -13.93
C ASN A 257 0.29 -10.02 -13.13
N GLY A 258 -0.72 -9.16 -13.22
CA GLY A 258 -0.81 -7.92 -12.49
C GLY A 258 0.12 -6.79 -12.97
N GLN A 259 0.77 -6.93 -14.12
CA GLN A 259 1.81 -5.97 -14.56
C GLN A 259 1.30 -4.89 -15.50
N LEU A 260 0.27 -5.19 -16.30
CA LEU A 260 -0.20 -4.34 -17.38
C LEU A 260 -1.66 -3.97 -17.19
N ILE A 261 -2.01 -2.75 -17.56
CA ILE A 261 -3.37 -2.23 -17.62
C ILE A 261 -3.72 -2.05 -19.10
N ALA A 262 -4.81 -2.65 -19.54
CA ALA A 262 -5.45 -2.29 -20.81
C ALA A 262 -6.53 -1.26 -20.53
N ALA A 263 -6.47 -0.09 -21.15
CA ALA A 263 -7.42 1.00 -20.99
C ALA A 263 -7.95 1.50 -22.34
N TRP A 264 -9.26 1.64 -22.46
CA TRP A 264 -9.90 2.16 -23.67
C TRP A 264 -10.09 3.68 -23.58
N THR A 265 -9.45 4.44 -24.48
CA THR A 265 -9.55 5.91 -24.50
C THR A 265 -10.45 6.37 -25.66
N PRO A 266 -11.59 7.05 -25.38
CA PRO A 266 -12.42 7.72 -26.36
C PRO A 266 -11.63 8.76 -27.14
N ASP A 267 -11.93 8.89 -28.43
CA ASP A 267 -11.64 10.11 -29.17
C ASP A 267 -12.92 10.96 -29.12
N PRO A 268 -12.90 12.20 -28.58
CA PRO A 268 -14.08 13.05 -28.61
C PRO A 268 -14.57 13.23 -30.07
N PRO A 269 -15.87 13.02 -30.39
CA PRO A 269 -16.99 12.75 -29.49
C PRO A 269 -17.44 11.27 -29.57
N ARG A 270 -17.27 10.55 -28.47
CA ARG A 270 -18.04 9.33 -28.10
C ARG A 270 -17.75 7.99 -28.79
N GLU A 271 -16.87 7.91 -29.80
CA GLU A 271 -16.43 6.60 -30.29
C GLU A 271 -15.05 6.27 -29.74
N PRO A 272 -14.87 5.13 -29.07
CA PRO A 272 -13.57 4.79 -28.59
C PRO A 272 -12.71 4.18 -29.70
N ARG A 273 -11.60 4.87 -29.95
CA ARG A 273 -10.70 4.61 -31.08
C ARG A 273 -9.32 4.19 -30.63
N TRP A 274 -8.98 4.40 -29.36
CA TRP A 274 -7.67 4.09 -28.82
C TRP A 274 -7.75 2.99 -27.78
N LEU A 275 -6.89 1.98 -27.92
CA LEU A 275 -6.55 1.08 -26.84
C LEU A 275 -5.13 1.38 -26.38
N ASP A 276 -5.03 1.81 -25.13
CA ASP A 276 -3.78 2.07 -24.43
C ASP A 276 -3.40 0.85 -23.58
N ILE A 277 -2.16 0.39 -23.70
CA ILE A 277 -1.56 -0.56 -22.78
C ILE A 277 -0.54 0.18 -21.93
N LEU A 278 -0.72 0.09 -20.62
CA LEU A 278 0.00 0.87 -19.63
C LEU A 278 0.65 -0.08 -18.62
N GLN A 279 1.76 0.34 -18.03
CA GLN A 279 2.27 -0.23 -16.79
C GLN A 279 1.45 0.30 -15.60
N LEU A 280 1.55 -0.37 -14.45
CA LEU A 280 0.89 0.05 -13.21
C LEU A 280 1.27 1.47 -12.75
N ASN A 281 2.43 2.01 -13.11
CA ASN A 281 2.83 3.38 -12.81
C ASN A 281 2.22 4.43 -13.78
N GLY A 282 1.39 3.99 -14.75
CA GLY A 282 0.77 4.83 -15.77
C GLY A 282 1.61 5.03 -17.04
N ALA A 283 2.83 4.48 -17.12
CA ALA A 283 3.66 4.59 -18.31
C ALA A 283 3.06 3.82 -19.49
N HIS A 284 2.97 4.46 -20.66
CA HIS A 284 2.48 3.81 -21.88
C HIS A 284 3.50 2.82 -22.43
N LEU A 285 3.03 1.62 -22.77
CA LEU A 285 3.78 0.60 -23.52
C LEU A 285 3.37 0.56 -24.98
N ALA A 286 2.05 0.57 -25.24
CA ALA A 286 1.50 0.55 -26.57
C ALA A 286 0.25 1.42 -26.63
N ARG A 287 -0.02 1.96 -27.81
CA ARG A 287 -1.23 2.71 -28.11
C ARG A 287 -1.64 2.39 -29.53
N TRP A 288 -2.79 1.76 -29.70
CA TRP A 288 -3.33 1.42 -31.02
C TRP A 288 -4.54 2.25 -31.34
N ARG A 289 -4.61 2.72 -32.58
CA ARG A 289 -5.77 3.38 -33.15
C ARG A 289 -6.52 2.39 -34.04
N TRP A 290 -7.83 2.29 -33.87
CA TRP A 290 -8.68 1.56 -34.80
C TRP A 290 -9.52 2.54 -35.62
N ASP A 291 -9.08 2.75 -36.85
CA ASP A 291 -9.82 3.52 -37.85
C ASP A 291 -10.58 2.52 -38.74
N GLY A 292 -11.90 2.43 -38.61
CA GLY A 292 -12.70 1.52 -39.43
C GLY A 292 -14.22 1.63 -39.23
N PRO A 293 -15.03 1.03 -40.13
CA PRO A 293 -16.50 1.00 -40.05
C PRO A 293 -17.03 -0.03 -39.04
N THR A 294 -16.21 -0.48 -38.11
CA THR A 294 -16.54 -1.48 -37.11
C THR A 294 -16.36 -0.91 -35.72
N THR A 295 -17.27 -1.25 -34.81
CA THR A 295 -17.11 -0.98 -33.39
C THR A 295 -16.28 -2.10 -32.76
N ARG A 296 -15.18 -1.74 -32.11
CA ARG A 296 -14.37 -2.69 -31.35
C ARG A 296 -14.65 -2.53 -29.85
N ARG A 297 -14.46 -3.58 -29.07
CA ARG A 297 -14.59 -3.55 -27.60
C ARG A 297 -13.69 -4.62 -26.98
N PHE A 298 -12.78 -4.22 -26.12
CA PHE A 298 -11.98 -5.16 -25.33
C PHE A 298 -12.85 -5.91 -24.32
N LEU A 299 -12.61 -7.21 -24.18
CA LEU A 299 -13.39 -8.12 -23.33
C LEU A 299 -12.61 -8.65 -22.12
N ALA A 300 -11.39 -9.15 -22.37
CA ALA A 300 -10.54 -9.80 -21.37
C ALA A 300 -9.09 -9.95 -21.86
N TRP A 301 -8.18 -10.28 -20.94
CA TRP A 301 -6.85 -10.79 -21.26
C TRP A 301 -6.92 -12.31 -21.45
N LEU A 302 -6.47 -12.81 -22.60
CA LEU A 302 -6.37 -14.25 -22.85
C LEU A 302 -5.17 -14.85 -22.09
N ASP A 303 -4.07 -14.11 -22.06
CA ASP A 303 -2.86 -14.42 -21.32
C ASP A 303 -2.17 -13.11 -20.91
N ALA A 304 -0.93 -13.16 -20.40
CA ALA A 304 -0.21 -11.98 -19.93
C ALA A 304 0.11 -10.95 -21.03
N GLU A 305 0.12 -11.37 -22.30
CA GLU A 305 0.59 -10.58 -23.44
C GLU A 305 -0.44 -10.49 -24.57
N THR A 306 -1.58 -11.18 -24.45
CA THR A 306 -2.61 -11.25 -25.49
C THR A 306 -3.95 -10.80 -24.93
N ILE A 307 -4.62 -9.92 -25.67
CA ILE A 307 -5.95 -9.41 -25.33
C ILE A 307 -7.03 -9.96 -26.25
N LEU A 308 -8.26 -10.03 -25.75
CA LEU A 308 -9.47 -10.36 -26.49
C LEU A 308 -10.27 -9.11 -26.81
N VAL A 309 -10.59 -8.93 -28.09
CA VAL A 309 -11.36 -7.79 -28.59
C VAL A 309 -12.52 -8.30 -29.42
N ARG A 310 -13.74 -7.87 -29.08
CA ARG A 310 -14.92 -8.02 -29.93
C ARG A 310 -14.90 -6.97 -31.01
N GLU A 311 -15.11 -7.36 -32.25
CA GLU A 311 -15.38 -6.49 -33.39
C GLU A 311 -16.81 -6.71 -33.88
N THR A 312 -17.60 -5.65 -33.98
CA THR A 312 -18.99 -5.66 -34.42
C THR A 312 -19.18 -4.65 -35.54
N PRO A 313 -19.97 -4.92 -36.61
CA PRO A 313 -20.28 -3.91 -37.61
C PRO A 313 -20.96 -2.68 -36.99
N THR A 314 -20.66 -1.49 -37.50
CA THR A 314 -21.47 -0.30 -37.20
C THR A 314 -22.85 -0.40 -37.86
N ARG A 315 -23.86 0.25 -37.27
CA ARG A 315 -25.20 0.32 -37.89
C ARG A 315 -25.15 1.31 -39.05
N LEU A 316 -25.64 0.90 -40.21
CA LEU A 316 -25.69 1.77 -41.39
C LEU A 316 -26.86 2.76 -41.29
N ALA A 317 -26.72 3.91 -41.95
CA ALA A 317 -27.82 4.86 -42.07
C ALA A 317 -29.01 4.19 -42.79
N PHE A 318 -30.21 4.32 -42.22
CA PHE A 318 -31.47 3.75 -42.74
C PHE A 318 -31.57 2.23 -42.73
N GLU A 319 -30.63 1.53 -42.11
CA GLU A 319 -30.71 0.08 -41.92
C GLU A 319 -31.82 -0.29 -40.94
N ARG A 320 -32.67 -1.24 -41.35
CA ARG A 320 -33.71 -1.77 -40.47
C ARG A 320 -33.06 -2.53 -39.34
N GLU A 321 -33.70 -2.47 -38.19
CA GLU A 321 -33.18 -3.08 -36.98
C GLU A 321 -32.88 -4.59 -37.15
N ALA A 322 -33.79 -5.34 -37.79
CA ALA A 322 -33.58 -6.76 -38.09
C ALA A 322 -32.37 -7.02 -39.01
N GLU A 323 -32.19 -6.21 -40.06
CA GLU A 323 -31.07 -6.33 -41.00
C GLU A 323 -29.73 -6.07 -40.30
N TYR A 324 -29.70 -5.10 -39.39
CA TYR A 324 -28.52 -4.83 -38.56
C TYR A 324 -28.17 -6.02 -37.66
N PHE A 325 -29.16 -6.71 -37.10
CA PHE A 325 -28.91 -7.85 -36.23
C PHE A 325 -28.45 -9.10 -36.96
N GLU A 326 -29.03 -9.41 -38.12
CA GLU A 326 -28.51 -10.46 -38.99
C GLU A 326 -27.05 -10.18 -39.36
N ARG A 327 -26.71 -8.91 -39.61
CA ARG A 327 -25.33 -8.51 -39.85
C ARG A 327 -24.46 -8.62 -38.60
N LEU A 328 -24.96 -8.25 -37.42
CA LEU A 328 -24.25 -8.44 -36.16
C LEU A 328 -23.92 -9.92 -35.94
N GLU A 329 -24.86 -10.84 -36.14
CA GLU A 329 -24.59 -12.27 -35.94
C GLU A 329 -23.58 -12.82 -36.95
N ARG A 330 -23.71 -12.43 -38.22
CA ARG A 330 -22.86 -12.93 -39.30
C ARG A 330 -21.45 -12.34 -39.29
N ASP A 331 -21.34 -11.02 -39.13
CA ASP A 331 -20.11 -10.28 -39.41
C ASP A 331 -19.29 -9.96 -38.15
N SER A 332 -19.84 -10.19 -36.95
CA SER A 332 -19.08 -9.99 -35.69
C SER A 332 -17.96 -11.00 -35.53
N ARG A 333 -16.89 -10.57 -34.87
CA ARG A 333 -15.68 -11.37 -34.63
C ARG A 333 -15.20 -11.22 -33.20
N LEU A 334 -14.62 -12.29 -32.69
CA LEU A 334 -13.71 -12.24 -31.55
C LEU A 334 -12.28 -12.29 -32.09
N LEU A 335 -11.49 -11.28 -31.75
CA LEU A 335 -10.10 -11.12 -32.15
C LEU A 335 -9.20 -11.34 -30.95
N THR A 336 -8.01 -11.87 -31.23
CA THR A 336 -6.84 -11.79 -30.34
C THR A 336 -5.89 -10.73 -30.86
N ILE A 337 -5.29 -9.96 -29.96
CA ILE A 337 -4.26 -8.98 -30.32
C ILE A 337 -3.07 -9.21 -29.41
N ASP A 338 -1.90 -9.43 -30.01
CA ASP A 338 -0.63 -9.52 -29.29
C ASP A 338 -0.18 -8.11 -28.87
N VAL A 339 0.13 -7.91 -27.59
CA VAL A 339 0.40 -6.59 -27.03
C VAL A 339 1.74 -6.03 -27.47
N SER A 340 2.73 -6.88 -27.74
CA SER A 340 4.06 -6.43 -28.13
C SER A 340 4.13 -6.00 -29.60
N SER A 341 3.42 -6.73 -30.47
CA SER A 341 3.49 -6.59 -31.92
C SER A 341 2.28 -5.90 -32.53
N GLY A 342 1.15 -5.80 -31.80
CA GLY A 342 -0.13 -5.34 -32.32
C GLY A 342 -0.76 -6.31 -33.33
N LYS A 343 -0.22 -7.53 -33.48
CA LYS A 343 -0.70 -8.50 -34.47
C LYS A 343 -2.10 -8.99 -34.09
N GLU A 344 -3.05 -8.79 -35.01
CA GLU A 344 -4.43 -9.23 -34.85
C GLU A 344 -4.63 -10.63 -35.44
N THR A 345 -5.46 -11.46 -34.79
CA THR A 345 -5.85 -12.78 -35.31
C THR A 345 -7.30 -13.07 -34.94
N THR A 346 -8.13 -13.40 -35.92
CA THR A 346 -9.52 -13.81 -35.69
C THR A 346 -9.57 -15.14 -34.97
N LEU A 347 -10.15 -15.14 -33.78
CA LEU A 347 -10.26 -16.28 -32.89
C LEU A 347 -11.59 -17.03 -33.08
N PHE A 348 -12.68 -16.27 -33.27
CA PHE A 348 -14.04 -16.81 -33.46
C PHE A 348 -14.87 -15.87 -34.32
N GLN A 349 -15.75 -16.43 -35.17
CA GLN A 349 -16.70 -15.68 -36.01
C GLN A 349 -18.11 -15.84 -35.43
N GLY A 350 -18.74 -14.73 -35.05
CA GLY A 350 -20.07 -14.69 -34.43
C GLY A 350 -20.16 -13.63 -33.33
N LEU A 351 -21.40 -13.27 -32.95
CA LEU A 351 -21.65 -12.29 -31.89
C LEU A 351 -21.37 -12.89 -30.50
N VAL A 352 -20.27 -12.44 -29.89
CA VAL A 352 -19.90 -12.71 -28.49
C VAL A 352 -20.15 -11.46 -27.67
N ILE A 353 -20.97 -11.54 -26.63
CA ILE A 353 -21.24 -10.42 -25.72
C ILE A 353 -20.04 -10.20 -24.80
N ASP A 354 -19.51 -11.30 -24.26
CA ASP A 354 -18.41 -11.32 -23.31
C ASP A 354 -17.64 -12.63 -23.40
N ALA A 355 -16.39 -12.64 -22.95
CA ALA A 355 -15.54 -13.83 -22.96
C ALA A 355 -14.74 -13.91 -21.65
N VAL A 356 -14.72 -15.10 -21.04
CA VAL A 356 -13.93 -15.37 -19.83
C VAL A 356 -12.91 -16.46 -20.13
N PRO A 357 -11.60 -16.11 -20.22
CA PRO A 357 -10.53 -17.07 -20.42
C PRO A 357 -10.28 -17.96 -19.21
N ALA A 358 -9.87 -19.19 -19.47
CA ALA A 358 -9.34 -20.09 -18.45
C ALA A 358 -7.97 -19.60 -17.94
N PRO A 359 -7.56 -19.93 -16.71
CA PRO A 359 -6.30 -19.46 -16.12
C PRO A 359 -5.04 -19.76 -16.94
N ASP A 360 -5.03 -20.87 -17.69
CA ASP A 360 -3.93 -21.26 -18.58
C ASP A 360 -4.01 -20.68 -20.00
N GLY A 361 -5.08 -19.94 -20.32
CA GLY A 361 -5.35 -19.40 -21.66
C GLY A 361 -5.81 -20.43 -22.70
N GLY A 362 -5.95 -21.71 -22.32
CA GLY A 362 -6.32 -22.81 -23.22
C GLY A 362 -7.82 -22.99 -23.43
N GLY A 363 -8.66 -22.37 -22.58
CA GLY A 363 -10.12 -22.44 -22.63
C GLY A 363 -10.79 -21.07 -22.61
N LEU A 364 -12.03 -21.01 -23.10
CA LEU A 364 -12.88 -19.82 -23.13
C LEU A 364 -14.33 -20.15 -22.81
N ALA A 365 -14.94 -19.37 -21.91
CA ALA A 365 -16.39 -19.33 -21.74
C ALA A 365 -16.90 -18.13 -22.54
N LEU A 366 -17.52 -18.41 -23.69
CA LEU A 366 -18.07 -17.42 -24.60
C LEU A 366 -19.53 -17.17 -24.26
N ILE A 367 -19.85 -15.94 -23.89
CA ILE A 367 -21.21 -15.53 -23.52
C ILE A 367 -21.89 -14.95 -24.76
N ARG A 368 -23.01 -15.54 -25.18
CA ARG A 368 -23.74 -15.17 -26.39
C ARG A 368 -25.20 -14.82 -26.05
N ALA A 369 -25.77 -13.90 -26.82
CA ALA A 369 -27.19 -13.56 -26.67
C ALA A 369 -28.03 -14.75 -27.16
N SER A 370 -29.00 -15.22 -26.36
CA SER A 370 -29.94 -16.26 -26.83
C SER A 370 -31.11 -15.66 -27.62
N THR A 371 -31.54 -14.46 -27.25
CA THR A 371 -32.39 -13.58 -28.07
C THR A 371 -31.92 -12.14 -27.92
N LEU A 372 -32.06 -11.32 -28.96
CA LEU A 372 -31.59 -9.92 -28.93
C LEU A 372 -32.64 -8.95 -28.34
N PHE A 373 -33.91 -9.39 -28.20
CA PHE A 373 -35.02 -8.61 -27.63
C PHE A 373 -35.97 -9.42 -26.74
N GLY A 374 -36.82 -8.69 -26.00
CA GLY A 374 -37.88 -9.22 -25.14
C GLY A 374 -37.39 -9.65 -23.76
N PRO A 375 -38.27 -10.20 -22.90
CA PRO A 375 -37.86 -10.77 -21.61
C PRO A 375 -36.79 -11.87 -21.76
N GLY A 376 -36.73 -12.54 -22.92
CA GLY A 376 -35.66 -13.47 -23.30
C GLY A 376 -34.29 -12.84 -23.58
N ALA A 377 -34.18 -11.52 -23.79
CA ALA A 377 -32.89 -10.84 -24.01
C ALA A 377 -31.96 -10.85 -22.79
N THR A 378 -32.51 -11.20 -21.64
CA THR A 378 -31.77 -11.46 -20.40
C THR A 378 -31.21 -12.87 -20.35
N SER A 379 -31.79 -13.79 -21.12
CA SER A 379 -31.28 -15.15 -21.29
C SER A 379 -30.14 -15.14 -22.30
N GLN A 380 -29.03 -15.71 -21.90
CA GLN A 380 -27.81 -15.83 -22.66
C GLN A 380 -27.42 -17.32 -22.71
N THR A 381 -26.66 -17.69 -23.72
CA THR A 381 -25.99 -18.99 -23.78
C THR A 381 -24.53 -18.83 -23.44
N ILE A 382 -23.96 -19.85 -22.81
CA ILE A 382 -22.52 -19.96 -22.60
C ILE A 382 -22.01 -21.14 -23.41
N ASP A 383 -21.15 -20.84 -24.38
CA ASP A 383 -20.38 -21.85 -25.10
C ASP A 383 -19.03 -22.01 -24.39
N LEU A 384 -18.75 -23.20 -23.87
CA LEU A 384 -17.41 -23.55 -23.42
C LEU A 384 -16.61 -24.02 -24.63
N ALA A 385 -15.43 -23.44 -24.82
CA ALA A 385 -14.64 -23.69 -25.99
C ALA A 385 -13.14 -23.80 -25.67
N LEU A 386 -12.43 -24.60 -26.45
CA LEU A 386 -10.98 -24.77 -26.37
C LEU A 386 -10.27 -23.91 -27.41
N VAL A 387 -9.11 -23.36 -27.04
CA VAL A 387 -8.23 -22.56 -27.90
C VAL A 387 -7.08 -23.42 -28.38
N GLY A 388 -7.09 -23.79 -29.66
CA GLY A 388 -6.02 -24.58 -30.28
C GLY A 388 -4.75 -23.76 -30.57
N ALA A 389 -3.65 -24.46 -30.87
CA ALA A 389 -2.33 -23.86 -31.16
C ALA A 389 -2.33 -22.84 -32.32
N GLY A 390 -3.30 -22.92 -33.23
CA GLY A 390 -3.52 -21.95 -34.31
C GLY A 390 -4.44 -20.78 -33.95
N ARG A 391 -4.76 -20.56 -32.67
CA ARG A 391 -5.78 -19.61 -32.21
C ARG A 391 -7.16 -19.91 -32.84
N THR A 392 -7.48 -21.19 -32.98
CA THR A 392 -8.79 -21.66 -33.45
C THR A 392 -9.63 -22.10 -32.26
N VAL A 393 -10.90 -21.69 -32.24
CA VAL A 393 -11.84 -22.05 -31.16
C VAL A 393 -12.67 -23.25 -31.55
N THR A 394 -12.78 -24.23 -30.67
CA THR A 394 -13.70 -25.38 -30.81
C THR A 394 -14.64 -25.43 -29.62
N VAL A 395 -15.95 -25.28 -29.87
CA VAL A 395 -16.98 -25.39 -28.83
C VAL A 395 -17.11 -26.85 -28.40
N VAL A 396 -16.99 -27.10 -27.10
CA VAL A 396 -17.04 -28.44 -26.49
C VAL A 396 -18.30 -28.66 -25.65
N ALA A 397 -18.91 -27.58 -25.15
CA ALA A 397 -20.17 -27.64 -24.42
C ALA A 397 -20.97 -26.34 -24.62
N GLN A 398 -22.30 -26.44 -24.51
CA GLN A 398 -23.20 -25.29 -24.53
C GLN A 398 -24.17 -25.36 -23.36
N VAL A 399 -24.43 -24.21 -22.74
CA VAL A 399 -25.30 -24.07 -21.57
C VAL A 399 -26.31 -22.95 -21.81
N ASP A 400 -27.59 -23.28 -21.69
CA ASP A 400 -28.67 -22.30 -21.85
C ASP A 400 -29.15 -21.73 -20.51
N GLY A 401 -29.76 -20.53 -20.57
CA GLY A 401 -30.44 -19.92 -19.43
C GLY A 401 -29.52 -19.18 -18.47
N TYR A 402 -28.30 -18.84 -18.88
CA TYR A 402 -27.46 -17.89 -18.14
C TYR A 402 -28.14 -16.51 -18.15
N ILE A 403 -28.34 -15.89 -16.99
CA ILE A 403 -29.08 -14.61 -16.88
C ILE A 403 -28.14 -13.40 -16.86
N GLY A 404 -26.85 -13.62 -16.57
CA GLY A 404 -25.77 -12.64 -16.67
C GLY A 404 -26.10 -11.22 -16.20
N GLY A 405 -26.09 -10.96 -14.89
CA GLY A 405 -26.15 -9.62 -14.29
C GLY A 405 -24.78 -8.98 -14.03
N GLN A 406 -24.79 -7.78 -13.43
CA GLN A 406 -23.58 -7.07 -12.99
C GLN A 406 -22.78 -7.94 -12.00
N GLY A 407 -21.67 -8.52 -12.47
CA GLY A 407 -20.77 -9.37 -11.67
C GLY A 407 -21.17 -10.85 -11.56
N ASP A 408 -21.96 -11.40 -12.49
CA ASP A 408 -22.35 -12.84 -12.54
C ASP A 408 -21.47 -13.69 -13.45
N ARG A 409 -20.21 -13.29 -13.65
CA ARG A 409 -19.34 -13.94 -14.63
C ARG A 409 -19.05 -15.41 -14.26
N PRO A 410 -18.98 -16.31 -15.26
CA PRO A 410 -18.52 -17.67 -15.03
C PRO A 410 -17.12 -17.69 -14.41
N LEU A 411 -16.90 -18.59 -13.46
CA LEU A 411 -15.60 -18.80 -12.81
C LEU A 411 -14.98 -20.10 -13.30
N TRP A 412 -13.79 -20.01 -13.86
CA TRP A 412 -12.99 -21.18 -14.17
C TRP A 412 -12.39 -21.78 -12.91
N PHE A 413 -12.30 -23.11 -12.88
CA PHE A 413 -11.46 -23.79 -11.92
C PHE A 413 -9.98 -23.41 -12.14
N PRO A 414 -9.16 -23.36 -11.07
CA PRO A 414 -7.73 -23.02 -11.17
C PRO A 414 -6.94 -23.93 -12.13
N ASP A 415 -7.39 -25.17 -12.32
CA ASP A 415 -6.80 -26.16 -13.22
C ASP A 415 -7.41 -26.16 -14.64
N SER A 416 -8.26 -25.17 -14.94
CA SER A 416 -8.98 -25.02 -16.22
C SER A 416 -9.93 -26.17 -16.60
N SER A 417 -10.23 -27.12 -15.70
CA SER A 417 -10.97 -28.34 -16.05
C SER A 417 -12.49 -28.17 -16.16
N ALA A 418 -13.03 -27.14 -15.50
CA ALA A 418 -14.46 -26.88 -15.41
C ALA A 418 -14.77 -25.41 -15.16
N VAL A 419 -16.04 -25.04 -15.35
CA VAL A 419 -16.57 -23.69 -15.12
C VAL A 419 -17.76 -23.76 -14.17
N VAL A 420 -17.79 -22.86 -13.19
CA VAL A 420 -18.96 -22.61 -12.32
C VAL A 420 -19.70 -21.38 -12.80
N LEU A 421 -21.02 -21.47 -12.93
CA LEU A 421 -21.86 -20.34 -13.31
C LEU A 421 -23.25 -20.42 -12.67
N ALA A 422 -23.91 -19.27 -12.56
CA ALA A 422 -25.30 -19.18 -12.17
C ALA A 422 -26.20 -19.25 -13.41
N ARG A 423 -27.19 -20.14 -13.42
CA ARG A 423 -28.19 -20.19 -14.49
C ARG A 423 -29.60 -20.24 -13.94
N ARG A 424 -30.55 -19.87 -14.78
CA ARG A 424 -31.96 -20.21 -14.59
C ARG A 424 -32.13 -21.74 -14.64
N PRO A 425 -32.96 -22.33 -13.77
CA PRO A 425 -33.33 -23.74 -13.87
C PRO A 425 -33.95 -24.08 -15.24
N PRO A 426 -33.67 -25.27 -15.80
CA PRO A 426 -34.30 -25.71 -17.04
C PRO A 426 -35.84 -25.70 -16.93
N GLY A 427 -36.52 -25.12 -17.94
CA GLY A 427 -37.99 -25.10 -18.02
C GLY A 427 -38.71 -23.94 -17.30
N GLU A 428 -38.02 -23.15 -16.46
CA GLU A 428 -38.60 -21.91 -15.92
C GLU A 428 -38.69 -20.81 -16.98
N LEU A 429 -39.62 -19.86 -16.88
CA LEU A 429 -39.69 -18.72 -17.81
C LEU A 429 -38.66 -17.64 -17.47
N ALA A 430 -38.10 -16.97 -18.48
CA ALA A 430 -37.23 -15.81 -18.28
C ALA A 430 -38.06 -14.61 -17.77
N ARG A 431 -38.14 -14.43 -16.44
CA ARG A 431 -38.83 -13.33 -15.78
C ARG A 431 -37.92 -12.69 -14.74
N LEU A 432 -37.56 -11.42 -14.91
CA LEU A 432 -36.80 -10.70 -13.88
C LEU A 432 -37.73 -10.27 -12.73
N PRO A 433 -37.32 -10.44 -11.47
CA PRO A 433 -36.11 -11.12 -11.02
C PRO A 433 -36.31 -12.66 -10.99
N THR A 434 -35.32 -13.44 -11.49
CA THR A 434 -35.42 -14.91 -11.62
C THR A 434 -34.59 -15.59 -10.53
N ALA A 435 -35.09 -16.71 -10.00
CA ALA A 435 -34.30 -17.59 -9.16
C ALA A 435 -33.22 -18.30 -10.01
N THR A 436 -32.05 -18.56 -9.42
CA THR A 436 -30.96 -19.22 -10.14
C THR A 436 -30.41 -20.40 -9.35
N GLU A 437 -29.88 -21.39 -10.07
CA GLU A 437 -29.05 -22.46 -9.52
C GLU A 437 -27.57 -22.23 -9.86
N LEU A 438 -26.67 -22.73 -9.01
CA LEU A 438 -25.25 -22.80 -9.32
C LEU A 438 -24.93 -24.17 -9.88
N ILE A 439 -24.28 -24.18 -11.04
CA ILE A 439 -23.87 -25.40 -11.73
C ILE A 439 -22.37 -25.39 -12.00
N MET A 440 -21.81 -26.59 -12.11
CA MET A 440 -20.48 -26.86 -12.62
C MET A 440 -20.60 -27.55 -13.97
N VAL A 441 -19.87 -27.06 -14.96
CA VAL A 441 -19.86 -27.58 -16.32
C VAL A 441 -18.43 -27.98 -16.66
N HIS A 442 -18.22 -29.25 -16.92
CA HIS A 442 -16.93 -29.80 -17.32
C HIS A 442 -16.70 -29.61 -18.82
N LEU A 443 -15.43 -29.61 -19.24
CA LEU A 443 -15.05 -29.53 -20.66
C LEU A 443 -15.59 -30.70 -21.52
N ASP A 444 -15.98 -31.82 -20.91
CA ASP A 444 -16.62 -32.96 -21.59
C ASP A 444 -18.14 -32.77 -21.80
N GLY A 445 -18.70 -31.62 -21.38
CA GLY A 445 -20.13 -31.30 -21.47
C GLY A 445 -20.97 -31.76 -20.30
N ARG A 446 -20.40 -32.52 -19.35
CA ARG A 446 -21.12 -32.96 -18.15
C ARG A 446 -21.45 -31.76 -17.26
N THR A 447 -22.73 -31.64 -16.88
CA THR A 447 -23.22 -30.59 -15.97
C THR A 447 -23.63 -31.19 -14.63
N THR A 448 -23.17 -30.58 -13.53
CA THR A 448 -23.52 -30.96 -12.16
C THR A 448 -24.14 -29.76 -11.45
N VAL A 449 -25.29 -29.94 -10.79
CA VAL A 449 -25.87 -28.89 -9.94
C VAL A 449 -25.11 -28.86 -8.61
N LEU A 450 -24.49 -27.74 -8.28
CA LEU A 450 -23.76 -27.53 -7.03
C LEU A 450 -24.69 -27.00 -5.94
N VAL A 451 -25.54 -26.02 -6.27
CA VAL A 451 -26.53 -25.45 -5.36
C VAL A 451 -27.85 -25.32 -6.13
N PRO A 452 -28.92 -26.02 -5.70
CA PRO A 452 -30.21 -25.95 -6.37
C PRO A 452 -30.83 -24.56 -6.23
N SER A 453 -31.73 -24.22 -7.15
CA SER A 453 -32.47 -22.95 -7.08
C SER A 453 -33.42 -22.91 -5.89
N GLN A 454 -33.66 -21.70 -5.39
CA GLN A 454 -34.66 -21.43 -4.37
C GLN A 454 -35.50 -20.23 -4.81
N ALA A 455 -36.82 -20.31 -4.60
CA ALA A 455 -37.75 -19.26 -4.97
C ALA A 455 -37.33 -17.89 -4.38
N GLY A 456 -37.24 -16.87 -5.23
CA GLY A 456 -36.87 -15.51 -4.84
C GLY A 456 -35.40 -15.30 -4.50
N ILE A 457 -34.52 -16.29 -4.74
CA ILE A 457 -33.08 -16.19 -4.44
C ILE A 457 -32.27 -16.25 -5.74
N ALA A 458 -31.44 -15.23 -5.95
CA ALA A 458 -30.39 -15.23 -6.95
C ALA A 458 -29.06 -15.66 -6.30
N LEU A 459 -28.41 -16.64 -6.92
CA LEU A 459 -27.12 -17.18 -6.52
C LEU A 459 -26.05 -16.66 -7.48
N ARG A 460 -24.90 -16.28 -6.94
CA ARG A 460 -23.79 -15.72 -7.73
C ARG A 460 -22.47 -16.34 -7.29
N PRO A 461 -21.69 -16.97 -8.18
CA PRO A 461 -20.36 -17.47 -7.81
C PRO A 461 -19.42 -16.28 -7.59
N LEU A 462 -18.59 -16.33 -6.54
CA LEU A 462 -17.67 -15.25 -6.17
C LEU A 462 -16.21 -15.60 -6.40
N ALA A 463 -15.75 -16.76 -5.89
CA ALA A 463 -14.38 -17.24 -6.05
C ALA A 463 -14.28 -18.74 -5.80
N ILE A 464 -13.34 -19.40 -6.47
CA ILE A 464 -12.97 -20.81 -6.23
C ILE A 464 -11.59 -20.83 -5.55
N ALA A 465 -11.44 -21.65 -4.52
CA ALA A 465 -10.17 -21.78 -3.80
C ALA A 465 -9.05 -22.28 -4.73
N PRO A 466 -7.78 -21.89 -4.53
CA PRO A 466 -6.68 -22.29 -5.39
C PRO A 466 -6.47 -23.81 -5.49
N ASP A 467 -6.86 -24.55 -4.45
CA ASP A 467 -6.84 -26.01 -4.38
C ASP A 467 -8.09 -26.68 -4.98
N ALA A 468 -9.01 -25.88 -5.54
CA ALA A 468 -10.29 -26.30 -6.09
C ALA A 468 -11.21 -27.07 -5.12
N SER A 469 -10.99 -26.95 -3.80
CA SER A 469 -11.77 -27.70 -2.81
C SER A 469 -13.04 -26.96 -2.35
N ARG A 470 -13.05 -25.62 -2.50
CA ARG A 470 -14.09 -24.73 -1.94
C ARG A 470 -14.55 -23.70 -2.96
N LEU A 471 -15.85 -23.39 -2.94
CA LEU A 471 -16.48 -22.32 -3.72
C LEU A 471 -17.13 -21.31 -2.77
N LEU A 472 -16.82 -20.04 -2.96
CA LEU A 472 -17.57 -18.94 -2.36
C LEU A 472 -18.68 -18.49 -3.29
N TYR A 473 -19.87 -18.30 -2.74
CA TYR A 473 -21.00 -17.78 -3.50
C TYR A 473 -21.86 -16.83 -2.65
N LEU A 474 -22.51 -15.90 -3.32
CA LEU A 474 -23.51 -15.00 -2.74
C LEU A 474 -24.91 -15.57 -3.00
N ALA A 475 -25.73 -15.61 -1.97
CA ALA A 475 -27.17 -15.79 -2.08
C ALA A 475 -27.85 -14.47 -1.71
N ALA A 476 -28.53 -13.85 -2.66
CA ALA A 476 -29.23 -12.58 -2.47
C ALA A 476 -30.70 -12.72 -2.88
N ALA A 477 -31.58 -11.96 -2.24
CA ALA A 477 -32.96 -11.85 -2.70
C ALA A 477 -32.98 -11.30 -4.13
N SER A 478 -33.81 -11.88 -4.98
CA SER A 478 -33.89 -11.54 -6.38
C SER A 478 -34.61 -10.17 -6.51
N GLY A 479 -33.87 -9.06 -6.71
CA GLY A 479 -34.41 -7.69 -6.70
C GLY A 479 -33.34 -6.62 -6.39
N GLN A 480 -33.72 -5.33 -6.34
CA GLN A 480 -32.81 -4.22 -6.00
C GLN A 480 -32.75 -3.95 -4.48
N HIS A 481 -31.53 -3.72 -3.96
CA HIS A 481 -31.19 -3.19 -2.62
C HIS A 481 -31.53 -4.07 -1.41
N GLU A 482 -31.15 -5.36 -1.44
CA GLU A 482 -31.43 -6.28 -0.32
C GLU A 482 -30.22 -7.02 0.24
N GLN A 483 -30.48 -7.68 1.37
CA GLN A 483 -29.51 -8.48 2.11
C GLN A 483 -28.90 -9.56 1.22
N GLY A 484 -27.61 -9.79 1.39
CA GLY A 484 -26.91 -10.89 0.74
C GLY A 484 -26.14 -11.70 1.75
N THR A 485 -26.21 -13.01 1.62
CA THR A 485 -25.49 -13.94 2.47
C THR A 485 -24.38 -14.60 1.66
N VAL A 486 -23.15 -14.46 2.13
CA VAL A 486 -21.96 -15.11 1.58
C VAL A 486 -21.84 -16.49 2.20
N TRP A 487 -21.74 -17.50 1.35
CA TRP A 487 -21.62 -18.90 1.70
C TRP A 487 -20.31 -19.49 1.18
N GLU A 488 -19.79 -20.46 1.90
CA GLU A 488 -18.73 -21.37 1.46
C GLU A 488 -19.36 -22.75 1.20
N LEU A 489 -19.05 -23.33 0.05
CA LEU A 489 -19.42 -24.69 -0.34
C LEU A 489 -18.16 -25.54 -0.44
N VAL A 490 -18.11 -26.65 0.31
CA VAL A 490 -17.09 -27.69 0.15
C VAL A 490 -17.49 -28.57 -1.02
N LEU A 491 -16.73 -28.53 -2.11
CA LEU A 491 -17.12 -29.17 -3.38
C LEU A 491 -17.13 -30.70 -3.30
N ALA A 492 -16.30 -31.31 -2.46
CA ALA A 492 -16.23 -32.76 -2.31
C ALA A 492 -17.43 -33.36 -1.54
N THR A 493 -17.99 -32.63 -0.57
CA THR A 493 -19.05 -33.13 0.33
C THR A 493 -20.41 -32.48 0.09
N GLY A 494 -20.45 -31.32 -0.58
CA GLY A 494 -21.64 -30.48 -0.70
C GLY A 494 -22.00 -29.74 0.60
N GLU A 495 -21.13 -29.76 1.61
CA GLU A 495 -21.35 -29.06 2.88
C GLU A 495 -21.31 -27.54 2.66
N ARG A 496 -22.28 -26.83 3.24
CA ARG A 496 -22.44 -25.38 3.11
C ARG A 496 -22.26 -24.71 4.46
N ARG A 497 -21.41 -23.70 4.52
CA ARG A 497 -21.15 -22.87 5.70
C ARG A 497 -21.47 -21.42 5.41
N MET A 498 -22.34 -20.82 6.22
CA MET A 498 -22.59 -19.38 6.14
C MET A 498 -21.36 -18.65 6.67
N LEU A 499 -20.81 -17.73 5.87
CA LEU A 499 -19.67 -16.91 6.29
C LEU A 499 -20.15 -15.57 6.83
N LEU A 500 -20.90 -14.81 6.04
CA LEU A 500 -21.21 -13.41 6.33
C LEU A 500 -22.59 -13.04 5.81
N GLN A 501 -23.34 -12.23 6.56
CA GLN A 501 -24.58 -11.60 6.10
C GLN A 501 -24.35 -10.09 5.96
N LEU A 502 -24.67 -9.55 4.79
CA LEU A 502 -24.43 -8.16 4.43
C LEU A 502 -25.77 -7.48 4.13
N ASN A 503 -25.91 -6.24 4.59
CA ASN A 503 -27.11 -5.42 4.38
C ASN A 503 -26.80 -4.26 3.43
N ARG A 504 -27.79 -3.83 2.63
CA ARG A 504 -27.68 -2.70 1.67
C ARG A 504 -26.54 -2.89 0.65
N LEU A 505 -26.52 -4.04 0.00
CA LEU A 505 -25.59 -4.29 -1.09
C LEU A 505 -25.99 -3.45 -2.30
N SER A 506 -25.02 -2.76 -2.90
CA SER A 506 -25.18 -2.06 -4.18
C SER A 506 -25.18 -3.01 -5.40
N GLY A 507 -24.98 -4.30 -5.16
CA GLY A 507 -24.83 -5.34 -6.19
C GLY A 507 -23.37 -5.60 -6.60
N SER A 508 -22.40 -4.74 -6.24
CA SER A 508 -20.99 -4.97 -6.55
C SER A 508 -20.25 -5.69 -5.41
N MET A 509 -19.77 -6.90 -5.71
CA MET A 509 -19.03 -7.75 -4.77
C MET A 509 -18.07 -8.65 -5.53
N ALA A 510 -16.90 -8.90 -4.95
CA ALA A 510 -15.90 -9.80 -5.49
C ALA A 510 -15.07 -10.41 -4.36
N ALA A 511 -14.51 -11.59 -4.59
CA ALA A 511 -13.65 -12.27 -3.64
C ALA A 511 -12.33 -12.68 -4.32
N LEU A 512 -11.26 -12.68 -3.54
CA LEU A 512 -9.94 -13.19 -3.89
C LEU A 512 -9.45 -14.12 -2.79
N TRP A 513 -8.55 -15.03 -3.10
CA TRP A 513 -7.87 -15.88 -2.11
C TRP A 513 -6.49 -15.33 -1.80
N LEU A 514 -6.18 -15.13 -0.51
CA LEU A 514 -4.86 -14.79 -0.01
C LEU A 514 -4.31 -16.00 0.75
N GLY A 515 -3.66 -16.91 0.03
CA GLY A 515 -3.36 -18.24 0.56
C GLY A 515 -4.66 -19.01 0.81
N ASP A 516 -4.88 -19.47 2.04
CA ASP A 516 -6.07 -20.25 2.43
C ASP A 516 -7.25 -19.40 2.90
N ASP A 517 -7.03 -18.11 3.18
CA ASP A 517 -8.03 -17.18 3.70
C ASP A 517 -8.56 -16.27 2.58
N PRO A 518 -9.89 -16.21 2.37
CA PRO A 518 -10.45 -15.33 1.36
C PRO A 518 -10.58 -13.89 1.85
N VAL A 519 -10.29 -12.96 0.93
CA VAL A 519 -10.54 -11.53 1.05
C VAL A 519 -11.74 -11.17 0.19
N LEU A 520 -12.73 -10.53 0.80
CA LEU A 520 -13.96 -10.10 0.15
C LEU A 520 -13.97 -8.58 0.01
N VAL A 521 -14.22 -8.07 -1.19
CA VAL A 521 -14.41 -6.66 -1.48
C VAL A 521 -15.88 -6.42 -1.80
N VAL A 522 -16.51 -5.53 -1.07
CA VAL A 522 -17.95 -5.28 -1.13
C VAL A 522 -18.19 -3.80 -1.31
N VAL A 523 -19.14 -3.43 -2.18
CA VAL A 523 -19.66 -2.06 -2.23
C VAL A 523 -21.05 -2.02 -1.63
N ARG A 524 -21.20 -1.26 -0.55
CA ARG A 524 -22.46 -1.04 0.14
C ARG A 524 -22.95 0.36 -0.11
N THR A 525 -24.27 0.49 -0.15
CA THR A 525 -24.91 1.78 -0.25
C THR A 525 -25.30 2.24 1.15
N LEU A 526 -24.59 3.24 1.65
CA LEU A 526 -24.79 3.84 2.98
C LEU A 526 -25.45 5.22 2.78
N GLY A 527 -26.56 5.49 3.45
CA GLY A 527 -27.33 6.71 3.19
C GLY A 527 -28.50 6.93 4.13
N SER A 528 -28.86 8.21 4.23
CA SER A 528 -29.64 8.91 5.26
C SER A 528 -30.94 8.20 5.71
N PRO A 529 -31.37 8.37 6.97
CA PRO A 529 -32.73 8.00 7.39
C PRO A 529 -33.82 8.81 6.65
N HIS A 530 -33.46 9.86 5.92
CA HIS A 530 -34.37 10.62 5.06
C HIS A 530 -34.27 10.17 3.60
N THR A 531 -35.41 9.76 3.04
CA THR A 531 -35.59 9.29 1.65
C THR A 531 -35.20 10.29 0.56
N ALA A 532 -34.84 11.52 0.92
CA ALA A 532 -34.51 12.61 0.00
C ALA A 532 -33.01 12.92 -0.10
N SER A 533 -32.14 12.30 0.69
CA SER A 533 -30.69 12.48 0.55
C SER A 533 -30.10 11.44 -0.41
N PRO A 534 -29.13 11.82 -1.25
CA PRO A 534 -28.39 10.88 -2.08
C PRO A 534 -27.74 9.80 -1.20
N GLU A 535 -27.75 8.58 -1.72
CA GLU A 535 -27.13 7.43 -1.12
C GLU A 535 -25.65 7.34 -1.56
N ILE A 536 -24.75 7.09 -0.62
CA ILE A 536 -23.30 7.08 -0.85
C ILE A 536 -22.79 5.66 -0.85
N GLU A 537 -22.04 5.30 -1.88
CA GLU A 537 -21.41 3.99 -1.93
C GLU A 537 -20.13 3.98 -1.08
N PHE A 538 -19.90 2.89 -0.38
CA PHE A 538 -18.69 2.63 0.39
C PHE A 538 -18.12 1.27 -0.03
N THR A 539 -16.83 1.25 -0.33
CA THR A 539 -16.08 0.03 -0.56
C THR A 539 -15.49 -0.47 0.76
N GLU A 540 -15.83 -1.69 1.12
CA GLU A 540 -15.37 -2.37 2.33
C GLU A 540 -14.53 -3.60 1.95
N ILE A 541 -13.47 -3.85 2.71
CA ILE A 541 -12.61 -5.02 2.55
C ILE A 541 -12.73 -5.89 3.79
N TYR A 542 -13.18 -7.13 3.62
CA TYR A 542 -13.29 -8.13 4.68
C TYR A 542 -12.25 -9.24 4.50
N GLN A 543 -11.67 -9.71 5.59
CA GLN A 543 -10.97 -10.98 5.64
C GLN A 543 -11.88 -12.03 6.30
N LEU A 544 -12.13 -13.13 5.61
CA LEU A 544 -13.03 -14.18 6.07
C LEU A 544 -12.19 -15.26 6.77
N GLY A 545 -12.23 -15.29 8.10
CA GLY A 545 -11.47 -16.27 8.89
C GLY A 545 -12.28 -17.51 9.26
N LYS A 546 -11.59 -18.57 9.71
CA LYS A 546 -12.26 -19.79 10.22
C LYS A 546 -13.12 -19.54 11.47
N ARG A 547 -12.74 -18.56 12.31
CA ARG A 547 -13.38 -18.26 13.61
C ARG A 547 -14.23 -16.99 13.59
N SER A 548 -13.79 -15.96 12.88
CA SER A 548 -14.47 -14.67 12.77
C SER A 548 -14.10 -14.00 11.46
N ASN A 549 -15.02 -13.23 10.91
CA ASN A 549 -14.73 -12.32 9.81
C ASN A 549 -14.30 -10.98 10.37
N GLU A 550 -13.39 -10.34 9.68
CA GLU A 550 -12.83 -9.06 10.08
C GLU A 550 -13.03 -8.04 8.97
N LEU A 551 -13.59 -6.87 9.31
CA LEU A 551 -13.60 -5.72 8.43
C LEU A 551 -12.21 -5.06 8.51
N LEU A 552 -11.41 -5.20 7.46
CA LEU A 552 -10.05 -4.68 7.40
C LEU A 552 -10.00 -3.19 7.09
N ALA A 553 -10.88 -2.72 6.20
CA ALA A 553 -10.84 -1.34 5.71
C ALA A 553 -12.18 -0.89 5.13
N SER A 554 -12.38 0.43 5.09
CA SER A 554 -13.51 1.07 4.40
C SER A 554 -13.02 2.32 3.65
N LEU A 555 -13.66 2.65 2.53
CA LEU A 555 -13.35 3.82 1.70
C LEU A 555 -14.64 4.33 1.01
N PRO A 556 -14.96 5.64 1.10
CA PRO A 556 -16.05 6.22 0.31
C PRO A 556 -15.84 6.07 -1.20
N GLY A 557 -16.92 5.76 -1.90
CA GLY A 557 -16.98 5.53 -3.35
C GLY A 557 -17.00 4.05 -3.73
N ARG A 558 -17.19 3.81 -5.04
CA ARG A 558 -17.15 2.49 -5.68
C ARG A 558 -15.75 2.22 -6.22
N TRP A 559 -15.03 1.36 -5.51
CA TRP A 559 -13.66 0.97 -5.83
C TRP A 559 -13.57 -0.54 -5.98
N GLY A 560 -12.68 -0.99 -6.86
CA GLY A 560 -12.55 -2.37 -7.27
C GLY A 560 -13.58 -2.79 -8.32
N PHE A 561 -14.32 -1.85 -8.92
CA PHE A 561 -15.38 -2.16 -9.89
C PHE A 561 -15.51 -1.10 -10.98
N ASP A 562 -15.96 -1.51 -12.17
CA ASP A 562 -16.36 -0.60 -13.24
C ASP A 562 -17.80 -0.07 -13.03
N ALA A 563 -18.27 0.78 -13.95
CA ALA A 563 -19.63 1.34 -13.89
C ALA A 563 -20.72 0.25 -14.02
N ALA A 564 -20.39 -0.89 -14.61
CA ALA A 564 -21.26 -2.05 -14.76
C ALA A 564 -21.09 -3.09 -13.63
N GLY A 565 -20.38 -2.76 -12.55
CA GLY A 565 -20.16 -3.65 -11.40
C GLY A 565 -19.22 -4.82 -11.67
N ARG A 566 -18.42 -4.79 -12.75
CA ARG A 566 -17.42 -5.82 -13.03
C ARG A 566 -16.18 -5.61 -12.16
N PRO A 567 -15.60 -6.66 -11.56
CA PRO A 567 -14.44 -6.53 -10.70
C PRO A 567 -13.22 -5.97 -11.45
N LEU A 568 -12.65 -4.89 -10.90
CA LEU A 568 -11.41 -4.22 -11.29
C LEU A 568 -10.42 -4.25 -10.13
N LEU A 569 -10.11 -5.45 -9.64
CA LEU A 569 -9.24 -5.64 -8.48
C LEU A 569 -8.20 -6.72 -8.72
N SER A 570 -7.06 -6.60 -8.05
CA SER A 570 -5.98 -7.59 -8.14
C SER A 570 -5.06 -7.57 -6.92
N LEU A 571 -4.37 -8.69 -6.71
CA LEU A 571 -3.32 -8.82 -5.71
C LEU A 571 -1.96 -8.53 -6.34
N LEU A 572 -1.25 -7.54 -5.82
CA LEU A 572 0.10 -7.18 -6.23
C LEU A 572 1.10 -7.61 -5.16
N THR A 573 2.32 -7.92 -5.57
CA THR A 573 3.44 -8.21 -4.64
C THR A 573 4.31 -6.98 -4.35
N ARG A 574 4.13 -5.92 -5.12
CA ARG A 574 4.86 -4.65 -5.01
C ARG A 574 3.90 -3.48 -5.25
N ALA A 575 4.02 -2.44 -4.44
CA ALA A 575 3.30 -1.20 -4.69
C ALA A 575 3.95 -0.46 -5.87
N PRO A 576 3.17 0.11 -6.80
CA PRO A 576 3.70 0.95 -7.88
C PRO A 576 4.31 2.24 -7.32
N ASP A 577 5.38 2.71 -7.97
CA ASP A 577 6.00 4.00 -7.64
C ASP A 577 5.03 5.15 -7.94
N THR A 578 4.92 6.09 -7.00
CA THR A 578 4.12 7.30 -7.17
C THR A 578 4.98 8.38 -7.81
N ASN A 579 4.75 8.67 -9.10
CA ASN A 579 5.34 9.85 -9.73
C ASN A 579 4.70 11.11 -9.14
N ARG A 580 5.47 11.87 -8.37
CA ARG A 580 5.05 13.19 -7.89
C ARG A 580 5.29 14.21 -9.00
N GLU A 581 4.22 14.68 -9.61
CA GLU A 581 4.26 15.87 -10.46
C GLU A 581 4.68 17.10 -9.64
N GLN A 582 5.16 18.14 -10.32
CA GLN A 582 5.48 19.42 -9.68
C GLN A 582 4.18 20.09 -9.19
N LEU A 583 4.04 20.15 -7.87
CA LEU A 583 2.89 20.74 -7.18
C LEU A 583 2.96 22.28 -7.25
N ARG A 584 1.80 22.93 -7.38
CA ARG A 584 1.65 24.39 -7.52
C ARG A 584 0.71 24.94 -6.45
N PRO A 585 0.99 26.13 -5.89
CA PRO A 585 0.12 26.75 -4.91
C PRO A 585 -1.22 27.18 -5.52
N PRO A 586 -2.28 27.29 -4.71
CA PRO A 586 -3.60 27.71 -5.17
C PRO A 586 -3.56 29.15 -5.73
N ARG A 587 -4.20 29.36 -6.88
CA ARG A 587 -4.26 30.66 -7.55
C ARG A 587 -5.60 31.36 -7.30
N GLY A 588 -5.60 32.46 -6.56
CA GLY A 588 -6.80 33.28 -6.36
C GLY A 588 -6.89 33.84 -4.96
N GLN A 589 -8.06 34.39 -4.62
CA GLN A 589 -8.31 34.90 -3.28
C GLN A 589 -8.42 33.75 -2.28
N LEU A 590 -7.70 33.88 -1.17
CA LEU A 590 -7.73 32.98 -0.03
C LEU A 590 -8.26 33.70 1.21
N ALA A 591 -8.61 32.93 2.23
CA ALA A 591 -9.06 33.42 3.52
C ALA A 591 -8.30 32.77 4.68
N GLU A 592 -8.70 33.11 5.91
CA GLU A 592 -8.24 32.41 7.11
C GLU A 592 -8.97 31.07 7.23
N GLY A 593 -8.23 29.99 7.47
CA GLY A 593 -8.79 28.65 7.63
C GLY A 593 -7.76 27.54 7.41
N GLN A 594 -8.25 26.31 7.33
CA GLN A 594 -7.45 25.09 7.19
C GLN A 594 -6.84 24.95 5.78
N LEU A 595 -5.57 24.58 5.70
CA LEU A 595 -4.86 24.25 4.47
C LEU A 595 -4.39 22.78 4.54
N GLU A 596 -4.97 21.91 3.72
CA GLU A 596 -4.71 20.47 3.83
C GLU A 596 -4.45 19.82 2.48
N LEU A 597 -3.25 19.25 2.31
CA LEU A 597 -2.85 18.51 1.12
C LEU A 597 -3.31 17.05 1.23
N ALA A 598 -4.00 16.55 0.21
CA ALA A 598 -4.42 15.16 0.16
C ALA A 598 -3.20 14.22 0.14
N PRO A 599 -3.27 13.04 0.77
CA PRO A 599 -2.32 11.96 0.55
C PRO A 599 -2.12 11.69 -0.95
N GLY A 600 -0.86 11.58 -1.39
CA GLY A 600 -0.49 11.48 -2.81
C GLY A 600 -0.28 12.85 -3.49
N GLY A 601 -0.72 13.94 -2.86
CA GLY A 601 -0.39 15.31 -3.25
C GLY A 601 -1.24 15.89 -4.37
N TYR A 602 -2.20 15.14 -4.95
CA TYR A 602 -2.94 15.59 -6.13
C TYR A 602 -3.97 16.68 -5.85
N TRP A 603 -4.55 16.71 -4.65
CA TRP A 603 -5.61 17.64 -4.29
C TRP A 603 -5.21 18.47 -3.08
N LEU A 604 -5.70 19.70 -3.03
CA LEU A 604 -5.50 20.62 -1.91
C LEU A 604 -6.86 21.17 -1.47
N LEU A 605 -7.12 21.14 -0.18
CA LEU A 605 -8.18 21.94 0.44
C LEU A 605 -7.58 23.27 0.90
N ALA A 606 -8.19 24.37 0.46
CA ALA A 606 -7.78 25.70 0.86
C ALA A 606 -9.01 26.60 1.10
N PRO A 607 -8.93 27.54 2.05
CA PRO A 607 -10.03 28.41 2.39
C PRO A 607 -10.13 29.55 1.39
N THR A 608 -11.31 29.78 0.84
CA THR A 608 -11.56 30.89 -0.09
C THR A 608 -12.27 32.05 0.59
N GLU A 609 -13.09 31.76 1.58
CA GLU A 609 -13.83 32.70 2.42
C GLU A 609 -13.78 32.20 3.86
N LEU A 610 -14.04 33.07 4.83
CA LEU A 610 -14.04 32.67 6.24
C LEU A 610 -15.09 31.56 6.47
N GLY A 611 -14.63 30.42 6.98
CA GLY A 611 -15.48 29.25 7.23
C GLY A 611 -15.92 28.50 5.97
N LYS A 612 -15.29 28.74 4.81
CA LYS A 612 -15.56 27.97 3.58
C LYS A 612 -14.29 27.40 2.96
N LEU A 613 -14.34 26.12 2.61
CA LEU A 613 -13.27 25.39 1.95
C LEU A 613 -13.63 25.10 0.49
N ALA A 614 -12.63 25.14 -0.37
CA ALA A 614 -12.75 24.68 -1.76
C ALA A 614 -11.63 23.69 -2.10
N LEU A 615 -11.91 22.84 -3.08
CA LEU A 615 -10.95 21.87 -3.59
C LEU A 615 -10.15 22.45 -4.76
N TRP A 616 -8.85 22.21 -4.77
CA TRP A 616 -7.91 22.66 -5.79
C TRP A 616 -7.15 21.49 -6.39
N ASP A 617 -6.89 21.55 -7.70
CA ASP A 617 -5.93 20.68 -8.37
C ASP A 617 -4.53 21.27 -8.21
N THR A 618 -3.65 20.52 -7.57
CA THR A 618 -2.28 20.96 -7.27
C THR A 618 -1.37 20.97 -8.48
N SER A 619 -1.68 20.22 -9.55
CA SER A 619 -0.85 20.22 -10.76
C SER A 619 -1.02 21.51 -11.57
N SER A 620 -2.23 22.06 -11.58
CA SER A 620 -2.58 23.31 -12.29
C SER A 620 -2.65 24.53 -11.38
N GLY A 621 -2.90 24.34 -10.08
CA GLY A 621 -3.21 25.41 -9.12
C GLY A 621 -4.63 25.98 -9.29
N ILE A 622 -5.52 25.28 -10.00
CA ILE A 622 -6.87 25.73 -10.35
C ILE A 622 -7.88 25.19 -9.34
N ARG A 623 -8.85 26.04 -8.95
CA ARG A 623 -9.98 25.65 -8.11
C ARG A 623 -10.95 24.78 -8.89
N LEU A 624 -11.28 23.61 -8.35
CA LEU A 624 -12.18 22.63 -8.98
C LEU A 624 -13.63 22.80 -8.56
N THR A 625 -13.89 23.40 -7.39
CA THR A 625 -15.22 23.41 -6.78
C THR A 625 -15.64 24.81 -6.36
N GLU A 626 -16.93 24.99 -6.15
CA GLU A 626 -17.41 26.13 -5.38
C GLU A 626 -17.01 26.00 -3.90
N PRO A 627 -16.94 27.11 -3.15
CA PRO A 627 -16.68 27.07 -1.72
C PRO A 627 -17.82 26.44 -0.93
N TRP A 628 -17.51 25.48 -0.06
CA TRP A 628 -18.47 24.83 0.82
C TRP A 628 -18.31 25.29 2.27
N PRO A 629 -19.40 25.43 3.05
CA PRO A 629 -19.35 25.79 4.47
C PRO A 629 -18.92 24.59 5.33
N LEU A 630 -17.66 24.21 5.19
CA LEU A 630 -17.04 23.07 5.85
C LEU A 630 -15.86 23.53 6.72
N SER A 631 -15.68 22.88 7.86
CA SER A 631 -14.50 23.00 8.74
C SER A 631 -13.95 21.63 9.10
N ASP A 632 -12.76 21.61 9.72
CA ASP A 632 -12.13 20.42 10.30
C ASP A 632 -12.14 19.22 9.35
N ALA A 633 -11.70 19.47 8.11
CA ALA A 633 -11.56 18.43 7.12
C ALA A 633 -10.45 17.45 7.56
N ALA A 634 -10.65 16.18 7.23
CA ALA A 634 -9.65 15.13 7.39
C ALA A 634 -9.64 14.28 6.13
N TRP A 635 -8.52 14.27 5.42
CA TRP A 635 -8.35 13.43 4.24
C TRP A 635 -8.36 11.94 4.60
N HIS A 636 -9.08 11.16 3.79
CA HIS A 636 -8.93 9.72 3.81
C HIS A 636 -7.50 9.35 3.32
N PRO A 637 -6.81 8.36 3.90
CA PRO A 637 -5.41 8.06 3.55
C PRO A 637 -5.19 7.65 2.08
N ALA A 638 -6.24 7.22 1.39
CA ALA A 638 -6.21 6.96 -0.06
C ALA A 638 -6.12 8.24 -0.93
N GLY A 639 -6.42 9.42 -0.37
CA GLY A 639 -6.38 10.71 -1.08
C GLY A 639 -7.55 10.96 -2.04
N THR A 640 -8.62 10.17 -1.98
CA THR A 640 -9.75 10.21 -2.93
C THR A 640 -11.09 10.59 -2.29
N ALA A 641 -11.10 10.83 -0.98
CA ALA A 641 -12.25 11.30 -0.22
C ALA A 641 -11.77 12.02 1.06
N PHE A 642 -12.62 12.85 1.66
CA PHE A 642 -12.39 13.42 2.98
C PHE A 642 -13.70 13.53 3.75
N PHE A 643 -13.58 13.61 5.08
CA PHE A 643 -14.68 13.92 5.97
C PHE A 643 -14.50 15.33 6.51
N ALA A 644 -15.58 16.05 6.75
CA ALA A 644 -15.55 17.40 7.28
C ALA A 644 -16.81 17.69 8.10
N ILE A 645 -16.81 18.81 8.82
CA ILE A 645 -17.93 19.25 9.63
C ILE A 645 -18.65 20.38 8.89
N GLY A 646 -19.96 20.21 8.69
CA GLY A 646 -20.81 21.25 8.12
C GLY A 646 -21.10 22.37 9.10
N SER A 647 -21.55 23.53 8.61
CA SER A 647 -21.98 24.65 9.48
C SER A 647 -23.10 24.30 10.47
N ASP A 648 -23.84 23.23 10.22
CA ASP A 648 -24.85 22.63 11.10
C ASP A 648 -24.26 21.66 12.15
N GLN A 649 -22.93 21.61 12.27
CA GLN A 649 -22.18 20.72 13.16
C GLN A 649 -22.46 19.23 12.90
N GLN A 650 -22.83 18.90 11.66
CA GLN A 650 -23.05 17.54 11.21
C GLN A 650 -21.88 17.05 10.36
N LEU A 651 -21.64 15.75 10.42
CA LEU A 651 -20.61 15.12 9.62
C LEU A 651 -21.02 15.14 8.13
N ARG A 652 -20.08 15.54 7.29
CA ARG A 652 -20.16 15.50 5.83
C ARG A 652 -19.07 14.57 5.32
N VAL A 653 -19.39 13.82 4.27
CA VAL A 653 -18.39 13.11 3.48
C VAL A 653 -18.36 13.74 2.10
N VAL A 654 -17.15 13.93 1.58
CA VAL A 654 -16.93 14.39 0.21
C VAL A 654 -16.07 13.35 -0.45
N ALA A 655 -16.67 12.63 -1.39
CA ALA A 655 -15.99 11.62 -2.19
C ALA A 655 -16.14 11.99 -3.66
N ARG A 656 -15.17 11.58 -4.48
CA ARG A 656 -15.27 11.77 -5.92
C ARG A 656 -16.30 10.79 -6.50
N SER A 657 -17.30 11.30 -7.22
CA SER A 657 -18.25 10.46 -7.95
C SER A 657 -17.60 9.76 -9.15
N LEU A 658 -18.31 8.79 -9.74
CA LEU A 658 -17.87 8.13 -10.99
C LEU A 658 -17.70 9.12 -12.14
N ASP A 659 -18.52 10.18 -12.19
CA ASP A 659 -18.44 11.27 -13.16
C ASP A 659 -17.34 12.28 -12.83
N GLY A 660 -16.60 12.06 -11.75
CA GLY A 660 -15.48 12.89 -11.33
C GLY A 660 -15.88 14.18 -10.63
N LEU A 661 -17.14 14.32 -10.23
CA LEU A 661 -17.64 15.46 -9.46
C LEU A 661 -17.36 15.25 -7.96
N TRP A 662 -17.19 16.37 -7.25
CA TRP A 662 -17.05 16.39 -5.80
C TRP A 662 -18.22 17.14 -5.21
N GLN A 663 -18.97 16.51 -4.31
CA GLN A 663 -20.07 17.13 -3.62
C GLN A 663 -20.09 16.70 -2.16
N PRO A 664 -20.34 17.64 -1.22
CA PRO A 664 -20.49 17.29 0.17
C PRO A 664 -21.87 16.68 0.41
N GLU A 665 -21.87 15.49 0.99
CA GLU A 665 -23.09 14.76 1.29
C GLU A 665 -23.24 14.56 2.80
N SER A 666 -24.49 14.65 3.27
CA SER A 666 -24.84 14.42 4.68
C SER A 666 -24.57 12.99 5.06
N PHE A 667 -23.78 12.78 6.11
CA PHE A 667 -23.38 11.46 6.55
C PHE A 667 -23.77 11.24 8.01
N VAL A 668 -24.55 10.19 8.27
CA VAL A 668 -25.08 9.88 9.61
C VAL A 668 -24.56 8.52 10.05
N LEU A 669 -23.95 8.50 11.23
CA LEU A 669 -23.50 7.27 11.89
C LEU A 669 -24.60 6.75 12.82
N ARG A 670 -24.95 5.47 12.67
CA ARG A 670 -25.87 4.78 13.58
C ARG A 670 -25.19 4.57 14.92
N GLY A 671 -25.98 4.67 16.00
CA GLY A 671 -25.45 4.58 17.37
C GLY A 671 -25.03 5.93 17.95
N LEU A 672 -24.91 6.97 17.13
CA LEU A 672 -24.79 8.36 17.56
C LEU A 672 -26.16 9.05 17.38
N LEU A 673 -26.80 9.38 18.49
CA LEU A 673 -27.97 10.29 18.49
C LEU A 673 -27.55 11.66 17.93
N PRO A 674 -28.48 12.55 17.54
CA PRO A 674 -28.11 13.87 17.04
C PRO A 674 -27.24 14.59 18.06
N GLN A 675 -25.98 14.81 17.69
CA GLN A 675 -24.96 15.46 18.48
C GLN A 675 -24.21 16.44 17.57
N HIS A 676 -23.63 17.48 18.17
CA HIS A 676 -22.76 18.41 17.45
C HIS A 676 -21.36 17.79 17.35
N VAL A 677 -20.93 17.43 16.15
CA VAL A 677 -19.57 16.92 15.94
C VAL A 677 -18.59 18.09 16.08
N LEU A 678 -17.53 17.90 16.86
CA LEU A 678 -16.52 18.93 17.15
C LEU A 678 -15.25 18.75 16.32
N TRP A 679 -14.82 17.51 16.09
CA TRP A 679 -13.72 17.16 15.20
C TRP A 679 -13.84 15.71 14.74
N VAL A 680 -13.17 15.38 13.62
CA VAL A 680 -13.05 14.02 13.08
C VAL A 680 -11.60 13.74 12.68
N THR A 681 -11.16 12.49 12.81
CA THR A 681 -9.85 11.99 12.36
C THR A 681 -9.98 10.58 11.78
N ILE A 682 -9.11 10.23 10.84
CA ILE A 682 -9.23 9.03 10.02
C ILE A 682 -7.99 8.16 10.21
N ALA A 683 -8.22 6.87 10.47
CA ALA A 683 -7.19 5.86 10.63
C ALA A 683 -6.58 5.47 9.28
N PRO A 684 -5.38 4.86 9.26
CA PRO A 684 -4.78 4.34 8.04
C PRO A 684 -5.67 3.39 7.22
N ASN A 685 -6.59 2.66 7.86
CA ASN A 685 -7.55 1.75 7.21
C ASN A 685 -8.91 2.38 6.86
N GLY A 686 -9.08 3.69 7.09
CA GLY A 686 -10.33 4.40 6.85
C GLY A 686 -11.34 4.38 8.00
N ARG A 687 -10.99 3.77 9.15
CA ARG A 687 -11.80 3.87 10.38
C ARG A 687 -11.85 5.31 10.87
N LEU A 688 -13.02 5.78 11.27
CA LEU A 688 -13.23 7.13 11.78
C LEU A 688 -13.13 7.15 13.30
N ALA A 689 -12.64 8.26 13.85
CA ALA A 689 -12.87 8.63 15.23
C ALA A 689 -13.23 10.11 15.30
N GLY A 690 -14.02 10.48 16.29
CA GLY A 690 -14.43 11.87 16.46
C GLY A 690 -14.90 12.16 17.88
N LEU A 691 -15.00 13.44 18.17
CA LEU A 691 -15.59 13.94 19.39
C LEU A 691 -16.88 14.67 19.06
N SER A 692 -17.92 14.35 19.79
CA SER A 692 -19.22 15.01 19.69
C SER A 692 -19.63 15.61 21.02
N GLN A 693 -20.48 16.62 20.97
CA GLN A 693 -21.12 17.22 22.13
C GLN A 693 -22.61 16.83 22.16
N GLY A 694 -23.01 16.21 23.27
CA GLY A 694 -24.40 15.89 23.59
C GLY A 694 -25.22 17.13 23.93
N SER A 695 -26.55 16.99 23.94
CA SER A 695 -27.49 18.08 24.27
C SER A 695 -27.34 18.62 25.70
N ASN A 696 -26.85 17.81 26.62
CA ASN A 696 -26.51 18.16 28.00
C ASN A 696 -25.10 18.79 28.13
N GLY A 697 -24.37 18.98 27.03
CA GLY A 697 -22.99 19.48 27.02
C GLY A 697 -21.93 18.43 27.36
N GLU A 698 -22.30 17.15 27.49
CA GLU A 698 -21.38 16.02 27.64
C GLU A 698 -20.52 15.85 26.38
N LEU A 699 -19.25 15.52 26.56
CA LEU A 699 -18.35 15.23 25.45
C LEU A 699 -18.26 13.72 25.25
N ILE A 700 -18.40 13.26 24.01
CA ILE A 700 -18.52 11.84 23.67
C ILE A 700 -17.48 11.53 22.59
N LEU A 701 -16.48 10.71 22.94
CA LEU A 701 -15.52 10.15 22.00
C LEU A 701 -16.10 8.88 21.40
N TRP A 702 -16.06 8.78 20.09
CA TRP A 702 -16.57 7.64 19.33
C TRP A 702 -15.59 7.21 18.25
N ALA A 703 -15.70 5.95 17.82
CA ALA A 703 -15.07 5.43 16.62
C ALA A 703 -16.09 4.69 15.76
N ALA A 704 -15.86 4.66 14.44
CA ALA A 704 -16.81 4.07 13.51
C ALA A 704 -16.11 3.43 12.30
N PHE A 705 -16.57 2.23 11.94
CA PHE A 705 -16.56 1.82 10.55
C PHE A 705 -17.96 2.10 10.00
N PRO A 706 -18.11 3.08 9.08
CA PRO A 706 -19.38 3.42 8.46
C PRO A 706 -20.26 2.19 8.15
N PRO A 707 -21.56 2.19 8.51
CA PRO A 707 -22.32 3.27 9.13
C PRO A 707 -22.38 3.20 10.67
N GLU A 708 -21.73 2.24 11.31
CA GLU A 708 -21.92 1.98 12.75
C GLU A 708 -20.84 2.66 13.58
N ALA A 709 -21.28 3.42 14.58
CA ALA A 709 -20.41 4.06 15.56
C ALA A 709 -20.54 3.41 16.93
N THR A 710 -19.39 3.30 17.60
CA THR A 710 -19.27 2.84 18.98
C THR A 710 -18.76 3.99 19.84
N ILE A 711 -19.46 4.26 20.94
CA ILE A 711 -18.99 5.21 21.95
C ILE A 711 -17.82 4.56 22.69
N LEU A 712 -16.65 5.21 22.65
CA LEU A 712 -15.45 4.75 23.35
C LEU A 712 -15.41 5.29 24.79
N ARG A 713 -15.81 6.56 24.96
CA ARG A 713 -15.78 7.24 26.26
C ARG A 713 -16.70 8.46 26.25
N SER A 714 -17.19 8.84 27.42
CA SER A 714 -17.81 10.14 27.63
C SER A 714 -17.24 10.87 28.85
N TRP A 715 -17.34 12.19 28.84
CA TRP A 715 -16.92 13.07 29.93
C TRP A 715 -17.99 14.09 30.26
N ARG A 716 -18.20 14.29 31.56
CA ARG A 716 -18.97 15.43 32.04
C ARG A 716 -18.15 16.71 31.89
N ARG A 717 -18.83 17.84 31.68
CA ARG A 717 -18.18 19.15 31.49
C ARG A 717 -17.27 19.56 32.66
N GLU A 718 -17.51 19.04 33.85
CA GLU A 718 -16.73 19.33 35.07
C GLU A 718 -15.43 18.52 35.17
N GLU A 719 -15.29 17.42 34.42
CA GLU A 719 -14.13 16.54 34.47
C GLU A 719 -12.97 17.05 33.60
N VAL A 720 -13.30 17.84 32.57
CA VAL A 720 -12.37 18.33 31.55
C VAL A 720 -12.34 19.85 31.52
N ALA A 721 -11.16 20.42 31.29
CA ALA A 721 -10.97 21.87 31.16
C ALA A 721 -11.27 22.40 29.75
N GLY A 722 -11.26 21.50 28.76
CA GLY A 722 -11.50 21.79 27.34
C GLY A 722 -11.72 20.49 26.54
N PRO A 723 -12.06 20.59 25.24
CA PRO A 723 -12.30 19.43 24.41
C PRO A 723 -11.03 18.56 24.28
N PRO A 724 -11.12 17.23 24.49
CA PRO A 724 -10.04 16.30 24.16
C PRO A 724 -9.71 16.32 22.66
N CYS A 725 -8.48 15.98 22.31
CA CYS A 725 -8.04 15.80 20.93
C CYS A 725 -7.41 14.40 20.77
N ALA A 726 -7.55 13.80 19.60
CA ALA A 726 -7.02 12.47 19.32
C ALA A 726 -6.39 12.38 17.91
N ALA A 727 -5.51 11.41 17.71
CA ALA A 727 -5.14 10.94 16.37
C ALA A 727 -4.80 9.45 16.40
N TRP A 728 -4.90 8.85 15.23
CA TRP A 728 -4.56 7.44 15.02
C TRP A 728 -3.06 7.23 15.02
N ARG A 729 -2.60 6.26 15.81
CA ARG A 729 -1.24 5.73 15.77
C ARG A 729 -1.10 4.55 14.81
N THR A 730 -2.11 3.70 14.81
CA THR A 730 -2.24 2.54 13.91
C THR A 730 -3.70 2.46 13.46
N ALA A 731 -4.03 1.46 12.65
CA ALA A 731 -5.41 1.13 12.26
C ALA A 731 -6.39 0.97 13.45
N ASP A 732 -5.87 0.51 14.60
CA ASP A 732 -6.68 0.08 15.74
C ASP A 732 -6.29 0.76 17.06
N THR A 733 -5.39 1.74 17.03
CA THR A 733 -4.92 2.44 18.24
C THR A 733 -5.02 3.95 18.09
N LEU A 734 -5.81 4.58 18.97
CA LEU A 734 -5.90 6.02 19.12
C LEU A 734 -4.97 6.52 20.22
N VAL A 735 -4.31 7.63 19.96
CA VAL A 735 -3.66 8.45 20.98
C VAL A 735 -4.65 9.53 21.39
N LEU A 736 -4.98 9.59 22.68
CA LEU A 736 -5.92 10.55 23.24
C LEU A 736 -5.21 11.50 24.20
N VAL A 737 -5.45 12.79 24.01
CA VAL A 737 -4.97 13.86 24.88
C VAL A 737 -6.19 14.53 25.52
N THR A 738 -6.28 14.46 26.85
CA THR A 738 -7.42 15.02 27.60
C THR A 738 -6.95 16.14 28.52
N PRO A 739 -7.37 17.40 28.27
CA PRO A 739 -7.21 18.49 29.23
C PRO A 739 -8.10 18.28 30.44
N LEU A 740 -7.53 17.90 31.59
CA LEU A 740 -8.27 17.64 32.82
C LEU A 740 -8.57 18.94 33.58
N ALA A 741 -9.71 18.98 34.28
CA ALA A 741 -10.08 20.11 35.14
C ALA A 741 -9.04 20.41 36.23
N SER A 742 -8.23 19.42 36.61
CA SER A 742 -7.11 19.57 37.56
C SER A 742 -5.93 20.42 37.05
N GLY A 743 -5.95 20.84 35.78
CA GLY A 743 -4.86 21.56 35.11
C GLY A 743 -3.75 20.65 34.56
N HIS A 744 -3.89 19.33 34.68
CA HIS A 744 -3.05 18.36 33.99
C HIS A 744 -3.60 18.03 32.61
N VAL A 745 -2.74 17.54 31.73
CA VAL A 745 -3.10 16.92 30.46
C VAL A 745 -2.75 15.43 30.57
N SER A 746 -3.75 14.55 30.43
CA SER A 746 -3.48 13.10 30.35
C SER A 746 -3.22 12.70 28.90
N LEU A 747 -2.26 11.79 28.72
CA LEU A 747 -1.98 11.14 27.46
C LEU A 747 -2.25 9.64 27.60
N GLU A 748 -3.14 9.11 26.76
CA GLU A 748 -3.59 7.72 26.81
C GLU A 748 -3.53 7.07 25.44
N LEU A 749 -3.31 5.76 25.41
CA LEU A 749 -3.52 4.90 24.24
C LEU A 749 -4.82 4.12 24.41
N LEU A 750 -5.65 4.16 23.39
CA LEU A 750 -6.91 3.43 23.30
C LEU A 750 -6.78 2.41 22.18
N SER A 751 -6.66 1.13 22.53
CA SER A 751 -6.68 0.01 21.58
C SER A 751 -8.12 -0.44 21.39
N ILE A 752 -8.61 -0.40 20.16
CA ILE A 752 -10.01 -0.64 19.83
C ILE A 752 -10.09 -1.88 18.94
N ASP A 753 -10.66 -2.96 19.44
CA ASP A 753 -10.87 -4.14 18.60
C ASP A 753 -12.10 -3.95 17.66
N ASN A 754 -12.32 -4.93 16.79
CA ASN A 754 -13.48 -4.95 15.89
C ASN A 754 -14.79 -5.37 16.56
N GLY A 755 -14.73 -5.93 17.77
CA GLY A 755 -15.87 -6.30 18.59
C GLY A 755 -16.37 -5.17 19.50
N GLY A 756 -15.71 -4.01 19.49
CA GLY A 756 -16.00 -2.85 20.33
C GLY A 756 -15.38 -2.92 21.73
N SER A 757 -14.53 -3.92 22.04
CA SER A 757 -13.74 -3.91 23.27
C SER A 757 -12.65 -2.85 23.19
N LEU A 758 -12.43 -2.20 24.33
CA LEU A 758 -11.55 -1.06 24.47
C LEU A 758 -10.54 -1.32 25.59
N GLU A 759 -9.26 -1.37 25.24
CA GLU A 759 -8.18 -1.37 26.21
C GLU A 759 -7.58 0.04 26.30
N THR A 760 -7.51 0.59 27.51
CA THR A 760 -6.93 1.92 27.76
C THR A 760 -5.61 1.78 28.51
N THR A 761 -4.54 2.39 28.00
CA THR A 761 -3.24 2.51 28.68
C THR A 761 -2.91 3.98 28.93
N LEU A 762 -2.77 4.38 30.20
CA LEU A 762 -2.26 5.71 30.54
C LEU A 762 -0.74 5.76 30.28
N LEU A 763 -0.31 6.64 29.39
CA LEU A 763 1.11 6.84 29.10
C LEU A 763 1.78 7.79 30.07
N THR A 764 1.17 8.96 30.30
CA THR A 764 1.72 9.99 31.18
C THR A 764 0.66 11.03 31.56
N ARG A 765 0.97 11.86 32.55
CA ARG A 765 0.24 13.09 32.86
C ARG A 765 1.22 14.24 32.88
N LEU A 766 0.92 15.28 32.11
CA LEU A 766 1.77 16.44 31.95
C LEU A 766 1.13 17.66 32.59
N ARG A 767 1.96 18.60 33.01
CA ARG A 767 1.50 19.91 33.49
C ARG A 767 2.15 21.01 32.65
N PRO A 768 1.57 21.35 31.48
CA PRO A 768 2.17 22.30 30.54
C PRO A 768 2.22 23.73 31.08
N PHE A 769 1.28 24.08 31.97
CA PHE A 769 1.18 25.41 32.56
C PHE A 769 1.11 25.32 34.09
N LEU A 770 1.75 26.28 34.76
CA LEU A 770 1.51 26.55 36.18
C LEU A 770 0.21 27.35 36.32
N GLY A 771 -0.76 26.85 37.09
CA GLY A 771 -2.03 27.55 37.38
C GLY A 771 -3.26 26.98 36.66
N GLN A 772 -4.08 27.85 36.04
CA GLN A 772 -5.39 27.51 35.44
C GLN A 772 -5.34 26.42 34.37
N GLY A 773 -6.49 25.74 34.18
CA GLY A 773 -6.68 24.66 33.20
C GLY A 773 -6.53 25.09 31.74
N SER A 774 -6.25 24.11 30.89
CA SER A 774 -6.07 24.31 29.44
C SER A 774 -7.42 24.37 28.73
N LYS A 775 -7.57 25.26 27.73
CA LYS A 775 -8.84 25.50 27.03
C LYS A 775 -9.07 24.60 25.81
N GLY A 776 -8.02 24.00 25.28
CA GLY A 776 -8.08 23.14 24.10
C GLY A 776 -6.75 22.49 23.79
N CYS A 777 -6.76 21.54 22.86
CA CYS A 777 -5.55 20.90 22.36
C CYS A 777 -5.65 20.55 20.88
N THR A 778 -4.47 20.51 20.24
CA THR A 778 -4.26 19.97 18.89
C THR A 778 -3.07 19.04 18.96
N LEU A 779 -3.06 17.97 18.17
CA LEU A 779 -1.93 17.05 18.15
C LEU A 779 -1.60 16.62 16.74
N ALA A 780 -0.33 16.28 16.53
CA ALA A 780 0.19 15.79 15.26
C ALA A 780 1.12 14.60 15.55
N LEU A 781 0.83 13.46 14.94
CA LEU A 781 1.65 12.27 15.04
C LEU A 781 2.49 12.12 13.77
N ASN A 782 3.75 11.75 13.91
CA ASN A 782 4.59 11.51 12.74
C ASN A 782 4.18 10.22 12.00
N SER A 783 4.55 10.09 10.73
CA SER A 783 4.12 8.96 9.87
C SER A 783 4.58 7.57 10.35
N ILE A 784 5.59 7.50 11.22
CA ILE A 784 6.10 6.27 11.85
C ILE A 784 5.33 5.93 13.14
N GLY A 785 4.52 6.85 13.67
CA GLY A 785 3.72 6.65 14.89
C GLY A 785 4.57 6.55 16.17
N GLN A 786 5.73 7.22 16.20
CA GLN A 786 6.67 7.21 17.33
C GLN A 786 6.79 8.56 18.03
N ASN A 787 6.66 9.66 17.29
CA ASN A 787 6.79 11.02 17.81
C ASN A 787 5.43 11.72 17.74
N LEU A 788 5.05 12.31 18.87
CA LEU A 788 3.80 13.04 19.06
C LEU A 788 4.13 14.49 19.38
N ALA A 789 3.58 15.41 18.61
CA ALA A 789 3.56 16.82 18.93
C ALA A 789 2.20 17.20 19.50
N ILE A 790 2.17 17.99 20.57
CA ILE A 790 0.94 18.45 21.21
C ILE A 790 1.01 19.96 21.36
N ARG A 791 0.03 20.68 20.81
CA ARG A 791 -0.24 22.08 21.14
C ARG A 791 -1.33 22.11 22.21
N ILE A 792 -1.05 22.78 23.33
CA ILE A 792 -2.01 23.02 24.39
C ILE A 792 -2.27 24.52 24.50
N GLN A 793 -3.54 24.92 24.44
CA GLN A 793 -3.96 26.31 24.48
C GLN A 793 -4.40 26.73 25.89
N ARG A 794 -4.00 27.94 26.31
CA ARG A 794 -4.45 28.62 27.52
C ARG A 794 -4.71 30.10 27.25
N GLY A 795 -5.97 30.44 26.94
CA GLY A 795 -6.32 31.80 26.53
C GLY A 795 -5.61 32.18 25.25
N ASP A 796 -4.85 33.27 25.28
CA ASP A 796 -4.07 33.78 24.13
C ASP A 796 -2.63 33.25 24.12
N THR A 797 -2.33 32.20 24.88
CA THR A 797 -1.01 31.57 24.96
C THR A 797 -1.08 30.09 24.60
N ASP A 798 -0.16 29.64 23.77
CA ASP A 798 0.05 28.23 23.45
C ASP A 798 1.35 27.69 24.05
N ALA A 799 1.39 26.39 24.28
CA ALA A 799 2.60 25.62 24.52
C ALA A 799 2.66 24.46 23.52
N VAL A 800 3.82 24.28 22.90
CA VAL A 800 4.08 23.17 21.97
C VAL A 800 5.04 22.19 22.63
N LEU A 801 4.60 20.94 22.76
CA LEU A 801 5.32 19.84 23.38
C LEU A 801 5.67 18.80 22.32
N LEU A 802 6.85 18.20 22.44
CA LEU A 802 7.27 17.03 21.68
C LEU A 802 7.45 15.84 22.63
N LEU A 803 6.85 14.71 22.27
CA LEU A 803 6.91 13.48 23.04
C LEU A 803 7.33 12.31 22.17
N HIS A 804 8.20 11.48 22.73
CA HIS A 804 8.50 10.17 22.17
C HIS A 804 7.63 9.12 22.86
N LEU A 805 6.80 8.40 22.12
CA LEU A 805 5.86 7.43 22.70
C LEU A 805 6.54 6.25 23.39
N ASN A 806 7.83 6.00 23.11
CA ASN A 806 8.62 5.00 23.82
C ASN A 806 9.17 5.50 25.18
N ARG A 807 9.10 6.81 25.45
CA ARG A 807 9.52 7.49 26.68
C ARG A 807 8.57 8.67 26.98
N PRO A 808 7.28 8.38 27.21
CA PRO A 808 6.25 9.42 27.31
C PRO A 808 6.43 10.32 28.55
N ASP A 809 7.21 9.89 29.55
CA ASP A 809 7.58 10.64 30.74
C ASP A 809 8.54 11.81 30.45
N LYS A 810 9.25 11.79 29.32
CA LYS A 810 10.27 12.79 28.93
C LYS A 810 9.77 13.75 27.87
N ALA A 811 8.61 14.37 28.12
CA ALA A 811 8.09 15.40 27.24
C ALA A 811 9.04 16.61 27.16
N LEU A 812 9.34 17.06 25.94
CA LEU A 812 10.15 18.24 25.67
C LEU A 812 9.23 19.43 25.39
N LEU A 813 9.35 20.51 26.16
CA LEU A 813 8.73 21.79 25.82
C LEU A 813 9.56 22.45 24.73
N LEU A 814 9.01 22.56 23.52
CA LEU A 814 9.67 23.20 22.39
C LEU A 814 9.57 24.73 22.50
N ALA A 815 8.36 25.24 22.75
CA ALA A 815 8.12 26.67 22.88
C ALA A 815 6.82 26.97 23.63
N SER A 816 6.73 28.19 24.19
CA SER A 816 5.47 28.77 24.69
C SER A 816 5.43 30.27 24.41
N GLY A 817 4.26 30.78 24.03
CA GLY A 817 4.10 32.16 23.56
C GLY A 817 2.69 32.44 23.02
N PRO A 818 2.48 33.56 22.32
CA PRO A 818 1.17 33.93 21.80
C PRO A 818 0.55 32.84 20.93
N ALA A 819 -0.76 32.63 21.07
CA ALA A 819 -1.47 31.58 20.36
C ALA A 819 -1.36 31.76 18.83
N SER A 820 -1.27 30.65 18.12
CA SER A 820 -1.16 30.62 16.66
C SER A 820 -1.61 29.28 16.09
N ALA A 821 -1.77 29.20 14.78
CA ALA A 821 -2.24 28.01 14.09
C ALA A 821 -1.09 27.15 13.52
N GLY A 822 -1.43 26.00 12.94
CA GLY A 822 -0.49 25.08 12.26
C GLY A 822 0.39 24.24 13.18
N LEU A 823 0.27 22.91 13.09
CA LEU A 823 1.11 21.93 13.78
C LEU A 823 1.16 20.67 12.90
N VAL A 824 2.26 20.45 12.17
CA VAL A 824 2.28 19.43 11.12
C VAL A 824 3.65 18.77 10.96
N TRP A 825 3.67 17.44 10.82
CA TRP A 825 4.86 16.66 10.49
C TRP A 825 5.07 16.58 8.99
N SER A 826 6.34 16.55 8.56
CA SER A 826 6.72 16.24 7.20
C SER A 826 6.22 14.85 6.81
N PRO A 827 6.00 14.55 5.51
CA PRO A 827 5.43 13.27 5.07
C PRO A 827 6.27 12.04 5.48
N ASP A 828 7.60 12.19 5.56
CA ASP A 828 8.56 11.19 6.05
C ASP A 828 8.63 11.12 7.60
N GLY A 829 7.96 12.05 8.30
CA GLY A 829 7.84 12.08 9.75
C GLY A 829 9.10 12.53 10.49
N THR A 830 10.03 13.20 9.80
CA THR A 830 11.34 13.58 10.33
C THR A 830 11.39 15.01 10.88
N VAL A 831 10.59 15.92 10.32
CA VAL A 831 10.54 17.35 10.67
C VAL A 831 9.16 17.75 11.13
N LEU A 832 9.08 18.47 12.25
CA LEU A 832 7.86 19.07 12.77
C LEU A 832 7.88 20.58 12.52
N ALA A 833 6.84 21.11 11.88
CA ALA A 833 6.63 22.55 11.74
C ALA A 833 5.47 23.03 12.61
N TYR A 834 5.64 24.18 13.26
CA TYR A 834 4.59 24.82 14.05
C TYR A 834 4.69 26.35 14.06
N GLY A 835 3.53 26.99 14.18
CA GLY A 835 3.41 28.42 14.42
C GLY A 835 3.35 28.78 15.90
N LEU A 836 3.90 29.94 16.26
CA LEU A 836 3.70 30.58 17.56
C LEU A 836 3.78 32.10 17.40
N GLY A 837 2.69 32.81 17.73
CA GLY A 837 2.49 34.21 17.33
C GLY A 837 2.77 34.44 15.84
N SER A 838 3.71 35.34 15.55
CA SER A 838 4.19 35.69 14.20
C SER A 838 5.50 34.96 13.81
N THR A 839 5.79 33.81 14.43
CA THR A 839 6.98 33.02 14.14
C THR A 839 6.60 31.63 13.66
N LEU A 840 7.19 31.20 12.55
CA LEU A 840 7.17 29.82 12.09
C LEU A 840 8.48 29.15 12.52
N THR A 841 8.38 27.99 13.15
CA THR A 841 9.54 27.18 13.57
C THR A 841 9.42 25.77 12.98
N ALA A 842 10.53 25.22 12.51
CA ALA A 842 10.65 23.81 12.16
C ALA A 842 11.75 23.16 13.01
N VAL A 843 11.47 21.98 13.54
CA VAL A 843 12.39 21.21 14.39
C VAL A 843 12.52 19.77 13.91
N ASP A 844 13.65 19.13 14.17
CA ASP A 844 13.80 17.69 13.94
C ASP A 844 13.00 16.86 14.96
N GLY A 845 12.95 15.54 14.75
CA GLY A 845 12.29 14.61 15.68
C GLY A 845 12.87 14.57 17.10
N ARG A 846 13.99 15.27 17.39
CA ARG A 846 14.57 15.42 18.73
C ARG A 846 14.33 16.81 19.33
N GLY A 847 13.70 17.71 18.58
CA GLY A 847 13.43 19.09 18.99
C GLY A 847 14.54 20.09 18.67
N HIS A 848 15.55 19.73 17.85
CA HIS A 848 16.54 20.70 17.40
C HIS A 848 15.93 21.63 16.35
N GLU A 849 16.10 22.94 16.52
CA GLU A 849 15.63 23.95 15.58
C GLU A 849 16.39 23.84 14.25
N LEU A 850 15.65 23.63 13.16
CA LEU A 850 16.14 23.62 11.78
C LEU A 850 15.85 24.93 11.07
N LEU A 851 14.73 25.57 11.41
CA LEU A 851 14.28 26.82 10.83
C LEU A 851 13.53 27.64 11.87
N ARG A 852 13.77 28.95 11.88
CA ARG A 852 12.93 29.91 12.58
C ARG A 852 12.85 31.21 11.80
N VAL A 853 11.66 31.55 11.34
CA VAL A 853 11.45 32.72 10.48
C VAL A 853 10.22 33.53 10.90
N PRO A 854 10.27 34.86 10.80
CA PRO A 854 9.09 35.70 11.00
C PRO A 854 8.10 35.48 9.85
N VAL A 855 6.84 35.35 10.20
CA VAL A 855 5.70 35.25 9.28
C VAL A 855 4.64 36.30 9.64
N GLY A 856 3.72 36.55 8.72
CA GLY A 856 2.52 37.33 9.00
C GLY A 856 1.59 36.62 9.99
N ARG A 857 0.31 37.01 10.03
CA ARG A 857 -0.67 36.25 10.81
C ARG A 857 -0.84 34.87 10.15
N LEU A 858 -0.48 33.81 10.86
CA LEU A 858 -0.50 32.45 10.34
C LEU A 858 -1.90 31.83 10.52
N ALA A 859 -2.45 31.24 9.45
CA ALA A 859 -3.70 30.48 9.51
C ALA A 859 -3.48 28.97 9.51
N ASP A 860 -2.56 28.45 8.70
CA ASP A 860 -2.24 27.02 8.68
C ASP A 860 -0.96 26.69 7.90
N LEU A 861 -0.52 25.43 7.97
CA LEU A 861 0.71 24.89 7.39
C LEU A 861 0.47 23.55 6.69
N ALA A 862 1.03 23.35 5.50
CA ALA A 862 0.99 22.06 4.78
C ALA A 862 2.35 21.75 4.14
N TRP A 863 2.79 20.49 4.16
CA TRP A 863 4.05 20.10 3.51
C TRP A 863 3.86 19.78 2.03
N LEU A 864 4.71 20.35 1.18
CA LEU A 864 4.78 20.08 -0.27
C LEU A 864 5.67 18.86 -0.61
N GLY A 865 6.43 18.40 0.37
CA GLY A 865 7.40 17.32 0.29
C GLY A 865 8.11 17.19 1.63
N GLU A 866 9.29 16.58 1.64
CA GLU A 866 10.03 16.35 2.89
C GLU A 866 10.67 17.62 3.47
N ARG A 867 10.87 18.65 2.63
CA ARG A 867 11.68 19.83 3.00
C ARG A 867 11.10 21.17 2.55
N THR A 868 9.87 21.20 2.06
CA THR A 868 9.24 22.46 1.61
C THR A 868 7.87 22.58 2.25
N LEU A 869 7.62 23.71 2.91
CA LEU A 869 6.37 24.00 3.60
C LEU A 869 5.59 25.08 2.85
N TRP A 870 4.31 24.84 2.63
CA TRP A 870 3.33 25.85 2.27
C TRP A 870 2.76 26.49 3.54
N VAL A 871 2.85 27.81 3.59
CA VAL A 871 2.47 28.63 4.74
C VAL A 871 1.34 29.56 4.33
N LEU A 872 0.14 29.34 4.86
CA LEU A 872 -0.99 30.25 4.66
C LEU A 872 -0.90 31.39 5.67
N GLN A 873 -0.55 32.57 5.19
CA GLN A 873 -0.34 33.75 6.04
C GLN A 873 -0.97 35.01 5.46
N ALA A 874 -1.33 35.94 6.36
CA ALA A 874 -1.80 37.26 5.98
C ALA A 874 -0.67 38.30 6.04
N LYS A 875 -0.44 39.02 4.94
CA LYS A 875 0.31 40.29 4.91
C LYS A 875 -0.66 41.41 4.54
N SER A 876 -0.78 42.42 5.41
CA SER A 876 -1.63 43.60 5.17
C SER A 876 -3.07 43.24 4.74
N ASN A 877 -3.72 42.33 5.48
CA ASN A 877 -5.08 41.79 5.27
C ASN A 877 -5.29 40.91 4.03
N THR A 878 -4.24 40.59 3.27
CA THR A 878 -4.33 39.64 2.15
C THR A 878 -3.73 38.28 2.52
N TRP A 879 -4.51 37.22 2.36
CA TRP A 879 -4.07 35.85 2.60
C TRP A 879 -3.40 35.27 1.36
N ASN A 880 -2.21 34.70 1.54
CA ASN A 880 -1.45 34.07 0.47
C ASN A 880 -0.75 32.81 1.00
N VAL A 881 -0.53 31.85 0.11
CA VAL A 881 0.36 30.71 0.38
C VAL A 881 1.78 31.09 -0.04
N VAL A 882 2.74 30.92 0.86
CA VAL A 882 4.16 31.14 0.59
C VAL A 882 4.92 29.84 0.80
N GLU A 883 5.86 29.55 -0.09
CA GLU A 883 6.76 28.41 0.04
C GLU A 883 7.94 28.77 0.93
N VAL A 884 8.21 27.94 1.92
CA VAL A 884 9.32 28.10 2.86
C VAL A 884 10.16 26.82 2.80
N PRO A 885 11.40 26.88 2.26
CA PRO A 885 12.30 25.73 2.29
C PRO A 885 12.82 25.52 3.72
N VAL A 886 12.86 24.26 4.14
CA VAL A 886 13.41 23.82 5.42
C VAL A 886 14.70 23.06 5.13
N THR A 887 15.81 23.77 5.20
CA THR A 887 17.16 23.20 5.08
C THR A 887 17.75 22.99 6.47
N PRO A 888 18.44 21.86 6.72
CA PRO A 888 19.25 21.75 7.93
C PRO A 888 20.31 22.85 7.95
N PRO A 889 20.68 23.39 9.14
CA PRO A 889 21.77 24.36 9.25
C PRO A 889 23.10 23.73 8.80
N GLU A 890 23.89 24.48 8.03
CA GLU A 890 25.24 24.07 7.59
C GLU A 890 26.25 23.93 8.74
#